data_AF-A0A968W671-F1
#
_entry.id   AF-A0A968W671-F1
#
_cell.length_a   1.000
_cell.length_b   1.000
_cell.length_c   1.000
_cell.angle_alpha   90.00
_cell.angle_beta   90.00
_cell.angle_gamma   90.00
#
_symmetry.space_group_name_H-M   'P 1'
#
loop_
_entity.id
_entity.type
_entity.pdbx_description
1 polymer ?
#
loop_
_entity_poly.entity_id
_entity_poly.type
_entity_poly.pdbx_seq_one_letter_code
_entity_poly.pdbx_strand_id
1 'polypeptide(L)'
;MTFDGAGNTLGDAKEFNITSTTQTFTDWVGSTDTNDYYRFRLGSTSILNITLDGLSADADVQLLNSNGEVIVSPEEGGTTAESINRTMQAGDYYIRVLPWGNANTSYNLNVSATALDFAGNTINSARQITLNGNGTTQIFKDWVGSTDTDDYYRVTIGSTSDFNLELNGLSDNANVRLINTNGDTIVGSYNYGTAAESINVTILPGDYYIHVNKSWGGSVNTSYNLNVSAAALDFAGNTLNDALQITLNGNGTTQTFKDWVGNTDTNDYYRFNLGSTSILDITLNGLLDDADVQLLNSNGEVIVSPEEGGTTAESINRTMQAGDYYIRVLPWGNANTSYNLNVSATALDFAGNTINSARQITLDGNGTTQIFKDWVGSTDTDDYYRVTIGSTSDFNFELNGLSDNANLWLLDSNGDIILGSYNYGTQTESISGTILPGDYYILVNKSWGYHINTTYNLNLSARALEESEQSNPEQPEQPNLEPWTQQLGTEGDDFSNSIAVDSAGNVYITGYTDGSLGGDNAGYYDAWLAKYDSSGNQLWKTQLGTEIDDISYSVAVDGSGNIYISGEGGVGSENTNVADDNTWLAKYDSFGNRIWTKQVGAYFSSDLAVDNAGNTYITGGIADFEGSDDFVAWVAKYDSNGNQRWFRHLDAEGDDFSYGVAVDNAGNVYITGDTEGSLGRFNAKGDIDAWLAKYDSSGILQWTTQLGSDGDDFSYSVAVDNAGNVYITGDTENTNGILSETNTAKSHAWLAKYDSSGTLQWTQQLGTEDDDFSYSSYSIAVDNAGNVYLTGDTDGDLGGTNAGYYDAWLAKYDSDGNQLSIKQIGTAGEDSSVDVTVDSIGSVYITGDTNDTLQGENAGNIDAWVAKYTNFISDAPQVAFASTFNNDNLIGTPGNDVLIGSSSNDTLVGGTGNDTLTGYTGGDIFVLNAPNQGVDLITDFSPTEDVIHVSINDFDGGLTADNTISEDQILLGNGTVAANSATERFIYDTNSGALFFDGDGNQSGFEAVQIATLSNAPTVSANNIFITT
;
A
#
# COMPACT_ATOMS: atom_id res chain seq x y z
N MET A 1 -21.36 -73.10 52.72
CA MET A 1 -22.21 -71.94 52.45
C MET A 1 -22.91 -71.61 53.74
N THR A 2 -22.15 -70.95 54.63
CA THR A 2 -22.62 -70.27 55.84
C THR A 2 -21.48 -69.30 56.15
N PHE A 3 -21.63 -68.05 55.72
CA PHE A 3 -21.29 -67.00 56.65
C PHE A 3 -22.66 -66.52 57.16
N ASP A 4 -22.77 -66.51 58.48
CA ASP A 4 -23.89 -66.21 59.37
C ASP A 4 -23.33 -65.31 60.49
N GLY A 5 -22.36 -64.48 60.09
CA GLY A 5 -21.66 -63.52 60.91
C GLY A 5 -22.46 -62.23 61.03
N ALA A 6 -23.78 -62.32 60.98
CA ALA A 6 -24.81 -61.34 61.27
C ALA A 6 -25.90 -62.08 62.09
N GLY A 7 -26.80 -61.36 62.74
CA GLY A 7 -27.89 -62.01 63.48
C GLY A 7 -29.13 -62.18 62.61
N ASN A 8 -29.84 -63.30 62.68
CA ASN A 8 -30.97 -63.52 61.76
C ASN A 8 -32.30 -62.95 62.29
N THR A 9 -32.25 -62.38 63.50
CA THR A 9 -33.34 -61.65 64.15
C THR A 9 -32.79 -60.37 64.79
N LEU A 10 -33.68 -59.41 65.08
CA LEU A 10 -33.29 -58.18 65.78
C LEU A 10 -32.64 -58.45 67.15
N GLY A 11 -33.04 -59.53 67.83
CA GLY A 11 -32.53 -59.90 69.16
C GLY A 11 -31.12 -60.52 69.13
N ASP A 12 -30.74 -61.11 68.00
CA ASP A 12 -29.45 -61.76 67.81
C ASP A 12 -28.51 -60.95 66.90
N ALA A 13 -28.91 -59.73 66.54
CA ALA A 13 -28.18 -58.84 65.61
C ALA A 13 -26.72 -58.68 66.03
N LYS A 14 -25.81 -58.73 65.07
CA LYS A 14 -24.38 -58.57 65.34
C LYS A 14 -24.09 -57.15 65.78
N GLU A 15 -23.71 -57.00 67.04
CA GLU A 15 -23.30 -55.72 67.59
C GLU A 15 -21.89 -55.35 67.16
N PHE A 16 -21.71 -54.10 66.75
CA PHE A 16 -20.39 -53.52 66.50
C PHE A 16 -20.33 -52.08 67.02
N ASN A 17 -19.13 -51.68 67.44
CA ASN A 17 -18.86 -50.30 67.80
C ASN A 17 -18.66 -49.51 66.52
N ILE A 18 -19.63 -48.66 66.17
CA ILE A 18 -19.49 -47.81 65.01
C ILE A 18 -18.43 -46.75 65.27
N THR A 19 -17.61 -46.50 64.26
CA THR A 19 -16.53 -45.51 64.31
C THR A 19 -16.57 -44.69 63.03
N SER A 20 -15.76 -43.64 62.97
CA SER A 20 -15.57 -42.83 61.77
C SER A 20 -14.81 -43.56 60.66
N THR A 21 -14.16 -44.69 60.95
CA THR A 21 -13.50 -45.53 59.93
C THR A 21 -14.47 -46.57 59.40
N THR A 22 -14.53 -46.73 58.07
CA THR A 22 -15.39 -47.73 57.41
C THR A 22 -15.04 -49.13 57.89
N GLN A 23 -16.04 -49.80 58.45
CA GLN A 23 -16.00 -51.21 58.83
C GLN A 23 -16.76 -52.02 57.81
N THR A 24 -16.10 -53.03 57.25
CA THR A 24 -16.67 -53.91 56.23
C THR A 24 -17.04 -55.25 56.85
N PHE A 25 -18.28 -55.67 56.65
CA PHE A 25 -18.80 -56.98 57.05
C PHE A 25 -19.20 -57.74 55.80
N THR A 26 -18.53 -58.86 55.53
CA THR A 26 -18.90 -59.74 54.41
C THR A 26 -19.77 -60.87 54.92
N ASP A 27 -20.92 -61.06 54.29
CA ASP A 27 -21.83 -62.15 54.65
C ASP A 27 -22.66 -62.64 53.44
N TRP A 28 -23.69 -63.45 53.68
CA TRP A 28 -24.54 -63.98 52.63
C TRP A 28 -26.01 -64.02 53.04
N VAL A 29 -26.90 -63.56 52.15
CA VAL A 29 -28.36 -63.74 52.28
C VAL A 29 -28.94 -64.57 51.15
N GLY A 30 -29.97 -65.34 51.45
CA GLY A 30 -30.72 -66.10 50.46
C GLY A 30 -31.84 -66.97 51.01
N SER A 31 -32.26 -67.98 50.26
CA SER A 31 -33.48 -68.75 50.56
C SER A 31 -33.42 -69.56 51.86
N THR A 32 -32.21 -69.83 52.37
CA THR A 32 -31.99 -70.49 53.67
C THR A 32 -31.55 -69.53 54.78
N ASP A 33 -31.21 -68.29 54.43
CA ASP A 33 -30.85 -67.24 55.37
C ASP A 33 -31.40 -65.89 54.91
N THR A 34 -32.61 -65.56 55.33
CA THR A 34 -33.40 -64.51 54.66
C THR A 34 -33.18 -63.12 55.21
N ASN A 35 -32.47 -62.98 56.34
CA ASN A 35 -32.25 -61.67 56.95
C ASN A 35 -30.95 -61.69 57.74
N ASP A 36 -30.12 -60.68 57.51
CA ASP A 36 -28.92 -60.43 58.28
C ASP A 36 -29.03 -59.09 59.00
N TYR A 37 -29.03 -59.13 60.33
CA TYR A 37 -29.14 -57.97 61.19
C TYR A 37 -27.80 -57.62 61.85
N TYR A 38 -27.48 -56.32 61.81
CA TYR A 38 -26.38 -55.69 62.52
C TYR A 38 -26.93 -54.61 63.45
N ARG A 39 -26.29 -54.39 64.60
CA ARG A 39 -26.67 -53.34 65.55
C ARG A 39 -25.47 -52.46 65.87
N PHE A 40 -25.72 -51.16 65.97
CA PHE A 40 -24.73 -50.20 66.46
C PHE A 40 -25.37 -49.11 67.30
N ARG A 41 -24.54 -48.39 68.07
CA ARG A 41 -24.95 -47.24 68.88
C ARG A 41 -24.20 -45.98 68.43
N LEU A 42 -24.94 -44.91 68.16
CA LEU A 42 -24.40 -43.57 68.00
C LEU A 42 -24.35 -42.86 69.36
N GLY A 43 -23.16 -42.41 69.76
CA GLY A 43 -22.94 -41.72 71.04
C GLY A 43 -23.38 -40.25 71.03
N SER A 44 -23.44 -39.65 69.85
CA SER A 44 -23.88 -38.27 69.58
C SER A 44 -24.53 -38.25 68.20
N THR A 45 -25.22 -37.16 67.85
CA THR A 45 -25.71 -36.97 66.48
C THR A 45 -24.54 -37.10 65.51
N SER A 46 -24.68 -37.95 64.51
CA SER A 46 -23.60 -38.36 63.63
C SER A 46 -24.08 -38.54 62.20
N ILE A 47 -23.24 -38.23 61.21
CA ILE A 47 -23.46 -38.63 59.82
C ILE A 47 -23.12 -40.11 59.68
N LEU A 48 -24.13 -40.93 59.42
CA LEU A 48 -24.06 -42.38 59.20
C LEU A 48 -23.98 -42.68 57.71
N ASN A 49 -23.00 -43.50 57.32
CA ASN A 49 -22.83 -44.01 55.96
C ASN A 49 -22.92 -45.54 55.97
N ILE A 50 -23.79 -46.08 55.13
CA ILE A 50 -23.97 -47.52 54.89
C ILE A 50 -23.89 -47.76 53.39
N THR A 51 -23.15 -48.79 52.96
CA THR A 51 -23.13 -49.24 51.57
C THR A 51 -23.16 -50.76 51.51
N LEU A 52 -24.09 -51.32 50.74
CA LEU A 52 -24.20 -52.74 50.44
C LEU A 52 -23.67 -52.97 49.02
N ASP A 53 -22.56 -53.70 48.89
CA ASP A 53 -21.94 -54.02 47.60
C ASP A 53 -21.50 -55.49 47.51
N GLY A 54 -20.80 -55.87 46.45
CA GLY A 54 -20.29 -57.24 46.28
C GLY A 54 -21.36 -58.28 45.97
N LEU A 55 -22.56 -57.83 45.58
CA LEU A 55 -23.73 -58.65 45.29
C LEU A 55 -23.54 -59.51 44.04
N SER A 56 -23.81 -60.81 44.15
CA SER A 56 -23.91 -61.74 43.02
C SER A 56 -25.35 -61.98 42.54
N ALA A 57 -26.34 -61.56 43.33
CA ALA A 57 -27.76 -61.50 43.04
C ALA A 57 -28.43 -60.46 43.97
N ASP A 58 -29.73 -60.23 43.76
CA ASP A 58 -30.48 -59.11 44.34
C ASP A 58 -30.71 -59.20 45.85
N ALA A 59 -30.36 -58.13 46.56
CA ALA A 59 -30.56 -57.96 47.99
C ALA A 59 -30.61 -56.47 48.37
N ASP A 60 -31.51 -56.16 49.30
CA ASP A 60 -31.76 -54.80 49.79
C ASP A 60 -31.10 -54.58 51.15
N VAL A 61 -30.70 -53.34 51.45
CA VAL A 61 -30.26 -52.88 52.77
C VAL A 61 -31.27 -51.93 53.39
N GLN A 62 -31.59 -52.17 54.66
CA GLN A 62 -32.53 -51.37 55.41
C GLN A 62 -31.88 -50.85 56.68
N LEU A 63 -32.06 -49.57 56.96
CA LEU A 63 -31.76 -49.00 58.27
C LEU A 63 -33.03 -49.02 59.11
N LEU A 64 -32.94 -49.49 60.35
CA LEU A 64 -34.06 -49.65 61.27
C LEU A 64 -33.79 -48.94 62.60
N ASN A 65 -34.86 -48.52 63.27
CA ASN A 65 -34.80 -47.93 64.59
C ASN A 65 -34.66 -49.00 65.68
N SER A 66 -34.57 -48.57 66.95
CA SER A 66 -34.40 -49.47 68.10
C SER A 66 -35.54 -50.48 68.30
N ASN A 67 -36.71 -50.25 67.70
CA ASN A 67 -37.88 -51.13 67.76
C ASN A 67 -37.97 -52.10 66.57
N GLY A 68 -37.02 -52.04 65.63
CA GLY A 68 -37.01 -52.86 64.41
C GLY A 68 -37.93 -52.34 63.30
N GLU A 69 -38.36 -51.09 63.37
CA GLU A 69 -39.13 -50.45 62.30
C GLU A 69 -38.18 -49.85 61.27
N VAL A 70 -38.48 -50.02 59.98
CA VAL A 70 -37.64 -49.52 58.88
C VAL A 70 -37.67 -47.98 58.84
N ILE A 71 -36.49 -47.37 58.97
CA ILE A 71 -36.24 -45.93 58.81
C ILE A 71 -36.03 -45.59 57.33
N VAL A 72 -35.27 -46.41 56.62
CA VAL A 72 -35.03 -46.24 55.18
C VAL A 72 -34.65 -47.57 54.53
N SER A 73 -35.07 -47.76 53.29
CA SER A 73 -34.73 -48.88 52.41
C SER A 73 -34.60 -48.32 50.99
N PRO A 74 -33.39 -48.21 50.43
CA PRO A 74 -33.23 -48.30 48.98
C PRO A 74 -33.79 -49.67 48.53
N GLU A 75 -34.42 -49.74 47.37
CA GLU A 75 -34.89 -51.00 46.76
C GLU A 75 -34.37 -51.01 45.31
N GLU A 76 -33.05 -50.99 45.16
CA GLU A 76 -32.39 -50.91 43.85
C GLU A 76 -32.11 -52.32 43.32
N GLY A 77 -32.98 -52.82 42.45
CA GLY A 77 -32.92 -54.20 42.00
C GLY A 77 -31.63 -54.61 41.26
N GLY A 78 -31.29 -55.90 41.35
CA GLY A 78 -30.22 -56.55 40.59
C GLY A 78 -28.93 -56.80 41.37
N THR A 79 -27.78 -56.31 40.89
CA THR A 79 -26.49 -56.41 41.62
C THR A 79 -25.91 -55.02 41.86
N THR A 80 -26.76 -54.00 41.83
CA THR A 80 -26.38 -52.60 42.01
C THR A 80 -26.06 -52.38 43.48
N ALA A 81 -25.00 -51.62 43.78
CA ALA A 81 -24.68 -51.30 45.17
C ALA A 81 -25.72 -50.32 45.72
N GLU A 82 -26.18 -50.57 46.94
CA GLU A 82 -27.13 -49.71 47.63
C GLU A 82 -26.41 -48.85 48.67
N SER A 83 -26.84 -47.60 48.86
CA SER A 83 -26.22 -46.72 49.85
C SER A 83 -27.21 -45.89 50.64
N ILE A 84 -26.89 -45.67 51.92
CA ILE A 84 -27.62 -44.81 52.84
C ILE A 84 -26.62 -43.85 53.48
N ASN A 85 -26.77 -42.56 53.25
CA ASN A 85 -26.01 -41.50 53.91
C ASN A 85 -26.99 -40.56 54.62
N ARG A 86 -26.98 -40.55 55.96
CA ARG A 86 -27.93 -39.78 56.76
C ARG A 86 -27.34 -39.29 58.07
N THR A 87 -27.68 -38.08 58.47
CA THR A 87 -27.48 -37.63 59.85
C THR A 87 -28.48 -38.32 60.77
N MET A 88 -27.96 -38.99 61.79
CA MET A 88 -28.69 -39.83 62.72
C MET A 88 -28.40 -39.35 64.14
N GLN A 89 -29.43 -39.21 64.97
CA GLN A 89 -29.26 -38.81 66.36
C GLN A 89 -28.51 -39.88 67.18
N ALA A 90 -28.06 -39.51 68.38
CA ALA A 90 -27.55 -40.49 69.33
C ALA A 90 -28.64 -41.53 69.63
N GLY A 91 -28.31 -42.81 69.52
CA GLY A 91 -29.29 -43.88 69.66
C GLY A 91 -28.78 -45.23 69.21
N ASP A 92 -29.55 -46.27 69.50
CA ASP A 92 -29.28 -47.62 69.03
C ASP A 92 -30.06 -47.86 67.72
N TYR A 93 -29.36 -48.34 66.70
CA TYR A 93 -29.91 -48.58 65.37
C TYR A 93 -29.52 -49.96 64.86
N TYR A 94 -30.29 -50.43 63.89
CA TYR A 94 -30.05 -51.71 63.24
C TYR A 94 -29.94 -51.56 61.74
N ILE A 95 -29.17 -52.42 61.11
CA ILE A 95 -29.12 -52.58 59.65
C ILE A 95 -29.62 -53.98 59.36
N ARG A 96 -30.50 -54.12 58.37
CA ARG A 96 -30.98 -55.41 57.86
C ARG A 96 -30.61 -55.54 56.40
N VAL A 97 -29.94 -56.62 56.04
CA VAL A 97 -29.77 -57.04 54.65
C VAL A 97 -30.72 -58.20 54.38
N LEU A 98 -31.43 -58.20 53.26
CA LEU A 98 -32.39 -59.26 52.91
C LEU A 98 -32.37 -59.53 51.40
N PRO A 99 -32.60 -60.77 50.94
CA PRO A 99 -32.58 -61.08 49.52
C PRO A 99 -33.92 -60.68 48.87
N TRP A 100 -33.86 -60.20 47.63
CA TRP A 100 -35.08 -59.96 46.86
C TRP A 100 -35.65 -61.28 46.32
N GLY A 101 -36.82 -61.66 46.82
CA GLY A 101 -37.49 -62.92 46.45
C GLY A 101 -36.73 -64.17 46.92
N ASN A 102 -36.32 -65.03 45.98
CA ASN A 102 -35.56 -66.26 46.25
C ASN A 102 -34.08 -66.15 45.83
N ALA A 103 -33.57 -64.91 45.68
CA ALA A 103 -32.18 -64.66 45.35
C ALA A 103 -31.23 -65.21 46.42
N ASN A 104 -29.98 -65.48 46.03
CA ASN A 104 -28.94 -66.03 46.88
C ASN A 104 -27.65 -65.27 46.57
N THR A 105 -27.17 -64.45 47.50
CA THR A 105 -26.09 -63.50 47.22
C THR A 105 -25.16 -63.31 48.41
N SER A 106 -23.87 -63.29 48.14
CA SER A 106 -22.90 -62.75 49.09
C SER A 106 -22.89 -61.23 48.99
N TYR A 107 -22.59 -60.54 50.08
CA TYR A 107 -22.50 -59.09 50.09
C TYR A 107 -21.33 -58.62 50.96
N ASN A 108 -20.89 -57.38 50.76
CA ASN A 108 -20.15 -56.62 51.74
C ASN A 108 -20.98 -55.42 52.21
N LEU A 109 -21.16 -55.32 53.52
CA LEU A 109 -21.79 -54.21 54.19
C LEU A 109 -20.73 -53.31 54.80
N ASN A 110 -20.58 -52.12 54.25
CA ASN A 110 -19.63 -51.11 54.66
C ASN A 110 -20.33 -50.06 55.52
N VAL A 111 -19.89 -49.83 56.77
CA VAL A 111 -20.55 -48.91 57.71
C VAL A 111 -19.55 -48.00 58.43
N SER A 112 -19.87 -46.71 58.52
CA SER A 112 -19.16 -45.72 59.36
C SER A 112 -20.09 -44.63 59.88
N ALA A 113 -19.73 -43.97 60.98
CA ALA A 113 -20.45 -42.78 61.46
C ALA A 113 -19.53 -41.74 62.10
N THR A 114 -19.83 -40.45 61.87
CA THR A 114 -19.03 -39.31 62.34
C THR A 114 -19.88 -38.30 63.11
N ALA A 115 -19.55 -38.00 64.37
CA ALA A 115 -20.25 -37.07 65.26
C ALA A 115 -20.19 -35.58 64.83
N LEU A 116 -21.22 -34.77 65.16
CA LEU A 116 -21.30 -33.31 64.90
C LEU A 116 -21.58 -32.50 66.20
N ASP A 117 -20.80 -31.44 66.50
CA ASP A 117 -21.08 -30.41 67.55
C ASP A 117 -20.24 -29.09 67.52
N PHE A 118 -19.64 -28.68 66.40
CA PHE A 118 -18.52 -27.72 66.47
C PHE A 118 -18.83 -26.25 66.22
N ALA A 119 -20.02 -25.86 65.75
CA ALA A 119 -20.39 -24.46 65.46
C ALA A 119 -20.97 -23.69 66.67
N GLY A 120 -21.84 -24.31 67.47
CA GLY A 120 -22.50 -23.70 68.63
C GLY A 120 -23.66 -22.76 68.29
N ASN A 121 -24.66 -22.66 69.16
CA ASN A 121 -26.01 -22.16 68.80
C ASN A 121 -26.30 -20.71 69.18
N THR A 122 -25.29 -19.99 69.64
CA THR A 122 -25.38 -18.57 69.98
C THR A 122 -24.11 -17.85 69.54
N ILE A 123 -24.18 -16.54 69.35
CA ILE A 123 -23.01 -15.68 69.06
C ILE A 123 -21.87 -15.92 70.08
N ASN A 124 -22.19 -16.12 71.36
CA ASN A 124 -21.19 -16.33 72.43
C ASN A 124 -20.52 -17.71 72.38
N SER A 125 -21.18 -18.70 71.81
CA SER A 125 -20.67 -20.06 71.65
C SER A 125 -20.16 -20.33 70.23
N ALA A 126 -20.07 -19.28 69.40
CA ALA A 126 -19.74 -19.40 67.99
C ALA A 126 -18.33 -19.98 67.78
N ARG A 127 -18.21 -20.87 66.79
CA ARG A 127 -16.92 -21.45 66.40
C ARG A 127 -16.04 -20.42 65.73
N GLN A 128 -14.86 -20.20 66.29
CA GLN A 128 -13.87 -19.34 65.64
C GLN A 128 -13.31 -20.01 64.37
N ILE A 129 -13.41 -19.29 63.25
CA ILE A 129 -12.75 -19.59 61.99
C ILE A 129 -11.60 -18.61 61.81
N THR A 130 -10.43 -19.11 61.42
CA THR A 130 -9.27 -18.28 61.07
C THR A 130 -9.04 -18.37 59.57
N LEU A 131 -9.16 -17.24 58.87
CA LEU A 131 -8.86 -17.13 57.45
C LEU A 131 -7.51 -16.44 57.29
N ASN A 132 -6.68 -16.91 56.35
CA ASN A 132 -5.34 -16.37 56.13
C ASN A 132 -5.32 -15.16 55.18
N GLY A 133 -6.49 -14.63 54.80
CA GLY A 133 -6.62 -13.48 53.88
C GLY A 133 -6.17 -13.73 52.44
N ASN A 134 -5.82 -14.98 52.08
CA ASN A 134 -5.27 -15.34 50.77
C ASN A 134 -6.32 -15.95 49.81
N GLY A 135 -7.61 -15.84 50.12
CA GLY A 135 -8.69 -16.39 49.30
C GLY A 135 -8.85 -17.91 49.34
N THR A 136 -8.06 -18.64 50.12
CA THR A 136 -8.20 -20.11 50.21
C THR A 136 -9.51 -20.49 50.91
N THR A 137 -10.36 -21.25 50.22
CA THR A 137 -11.61 -21.78 50.76
C THR A 137 -11.36 -22.83 51.84
N GLN A 138 -11.95 -22.60 53.01
CA GLN A 138 -12.04 -23.58 54.09
C GLN A 138 -13.46 -24.16 54.14
N ILE A 139 -13.56 -25.46 54.39
CA ILE A 139 -14.83 -26.19 54.39
C ILE A 139 -15.14 -26.67 55.80
N PHE A 140 -16.29 -26.28 56.33
CA PHE A 140 -16.80 -26.71 57.63
C PHE A 140 -18.08 -27.52 57.43
N LYS A 141 -18.13 -28.72 58.00
CA LYS A 141 -19.31 -29.59 57.90
C LYS A 141 -20.05 -29.60 59.21
N ASP A 142 -21.36 -29.39 59.16
CA ASP A 142 -22.25 -29.52 60.32
C ASP A 142 -23.70 -29.79 59.87
N TRP A 143 -24.68 -29.63 60.76
CA TRP A 143 -26.10 -29.80 60.44
C TRP A 143 -26.99 -28.83 61.23
N VAL A 144 -28.11 -28.41 60.64
CA VAL A 144 -29.18 -27.70 61.36
C VAL A 144 -30.50 -28.47 61.27
N GLY A 145 -31.35 -28.36 62.29
CA GLY A 145 -32.61 -29.08 62.38
C GLY A 145 -33.42 -28.77 63.63
N SER A 146 -34.33 -29.65 64.03
CA SER A 146 -35.32 -29.37 65.09
C SER A 146 -34.76 -29.33 66.51
N THR A 147 -33.60 -29.95 66.73
CA THR A 147 -32.90 -30.01 68.02
C THR A 147 -31.63 -29.16 68.05
N ASP A 148 -31.24 -28.64 66.89
CA ASP A 148 -30.06 -27.82 66.66
C ASP A 148 -30.40 -26.77 65.62
N THR A 149 -31.04 -25.67 66.04
CA THR A 149 -31.75 -24.77 65.11
C THR A 149 -30.84 -23.77 64.42
N ASP A 150 -29.68 -23.51 65.01
CA ASP A 150 -28.81 -22.39 64.69
C ASP A 150 -27.36 -22.80 64.91
N ASP A 151 -26.52 -22.48 63.94
CA ASP A 151 -25.08 -22.63 64.01
C ASP A 151 -24.43 -21.27 63.78
N TYR A 152 -23.52 -20.88 64.68
CA TYR A 152 -22.79 -19.63 64.60
C TYR A 152 -21.30 -19.87 64.40
N TYR A 153 -20.72 -19.22 63.41
CA TYR A 153 -19.27 -19.17 63.23
C TYR A 153 -18.81 -17.73 63.41
N ARG A 154 -17.69 -17.51 64.10
CA ARG A 154 -17.06 -16.19 64.23
C ARG A 154 -15.86 -16.11 63.30
N VAL A 155 -15.76 -15.02 62.55
CA VAL A 155 -14.61 -14.73 61.69
C VAL A 155 -14.10 -13.32 61.98
N THR A 156 -12.77 -13.17 62.03
CA THR A 156 -12.10 -11.87 62.15
C THR A 156 -11.42 -11.55 60.82
N ILE A 157 -11.69 -10.37 60.29
CA ILE A 157 -11.17 -9.85 59.05
C ILE A 157 -10.10 -8.81 59.38
N GLY A 158 -8.85 -9.06 58.98
CA GLY A 158 -7.70 -8.24 59.34
C GLY A 158 -7.49 -7.01 58.46
N SER A 159 -7.92 -7.08 57.20
CA SER A 159 -7.89 -6.04 56.18
C SER A 159 -9.18 -6.12 55.36
N THR A 160 -9.58 -5.04 54.68
CA THR A 160 -10.75 -5.09 53.78
C THR A 160 -10.62 -6.30 52.86
N SER A 161 -11.67 -7.12 52.73
CA SER A 161 -11.58 -8.41 52.06
C SER A 161 -12.83 -8.74 51.26
N ASP A 162 -12.63 -9.40 50.13
CA ASP A 162 -13.66 -10.15 49.42
C ASP A 162 -14.02 -11.41 50.20
N PHE A 163 -15.22 -11.41 50.77
CA PHE A 163 -15.70 -12.47 51.63
C PHE A 163 -16.75 -13.33 50.92
N ASN A 164 -16.46 -14.62 50.82
CA ASN A 164 -17.33 -15.60 50.17
C ASN A 164 -17.83 -16.62 51.18
N LEU A 165 -19.13 -16.90 51.10
CA LEU A 165 -19.80 -17.99 51.78
C LEU A 165 -20.60 -18.81 50.77
N GLU A 166 -20.46 -20.12 50.82
CA GLU A 166 -21.34 -21.04 50.12
C GLU A 166 -21.80 -22.12 51.11
N LEU A 167 -23.11 -22.35 51.19
CA LEU A 167 -23.71 -23.43 51.95
C LEU A 167 -24.25 -24.46 50.98
N ASN A 168 -23.60 -25.62 50.86
CA ASN A 168 -23.99 -26.66 49.92
C ASN A 168 -24.07 -28.04 50.58
N GLY A 169 -24.41 -29.08 49.80
CA GLY A 169 -24.60 -30.44 50.35
C GLY A 169 -25.85 -30.58 51.23
N LEU A 170 -26.83 -29.68 51.04
CA LEU A 170 -28.09 -29.65 51.78
C LEU A 170 -28.97 -30.85 51.44
N SER A 171 -29.51 -31.50 52.47
CA SER A 171 -30.52 -32.56 52.33
C SER A 171 -31.96 -32.07 52.58
N ASP A 172 -32.12 -30.85 53.10
CA ASP A 172 -33.36 -30.07 53.25
C ASP A 172 -32.99 -28.57 53.45
N ASN A 173 -33.99 -27.68 53.52
CA ASN A 173 -33.83 -26.24 53.50
C ASN A 173 -33.12 -25.64 54.73
N ALA A 174 -32.02 -24.92 54.51
CA ALA A 174 -31.31 -24.08 55.49
C ALA A 174 -30.85 -22.78 54.84
N ASN A 175 -30.84 -21.70 55.62
CA ASN A 175 -30.42 -20.38 55.17
C ASN A 175 -29.04 -20.04 55.77
N VAL A 176 -28.31 -19.14 55.12
CA VAL A 176 -27.06 -18.57 55.65
C VAL A 176 -27.12 -17.05 55.66
N ARG A 177 -26.58 -16.44 56.72
CA ARG A 177 -26.48 -14.99 56.88
C ARG A 177 -25.11 -14.59 57.39
N LEU A 178 -24.62 -13.46 56.91
CA LEU A 178 -23.52 -12.74 57.52
C LEU A 178 -24.10 -11.65 58.43
N ILE A 179 -23.69 -11.63 59.68
CA ILE A 179 -24.20 -10.70 60.70
C ILE A 179 -23.04 -9.96 61.40
N ASN A 180 -23.31 -8.75 61.88
CA ASN A 180 -22.34 -7.92 62.61
C ASN A 180 -22.23 -8.34 64.08
N THR A 181 -21.35 -7.68 64.85
CA THR A 181 -21.17 -7.95 66.30
C THR A 181 -22.39 -7.67 67.17
N ASN A 182 -23.35 -6.86 66.69
CA ASN A 182 -24.60 -6.57 67.38
C ASN A 182 -25.69 -7.62 67.08
N GLY A 183 -25.43 -8.55 66.15
CA GLY A 183 -26.37 -9.57 65.70
C GLY A 183 -27.27 -9.11 64.54
N ASP A 184 -27.06 -7.92 63.98
CA ASP A 184 -27.83 -7.44 62.83
C ASP A 184 -27.34 -8.10 61.55
N THR A 185 -28.28 -8.47 60.66
CA THR A 185 -27.94 -9.04 59.36
C THR A 185 -27.34 -7.99 58.44
N ILE A 186 -26.15 -8.28 57.92
CA ILE A 186 -25.48 -7.50 56.88
C ILE A 186 -26.03 -7.95 55.52
N VAL A 187 -25.96 -9.27 55.27
CA VAL A 187 -26.44 -9.90 54.04
C VAL A 187 -26.87 -11.34 54.33
N GLY A 188 -27.84 -11.86 53.59
CA GLY A 188 -28.37 -13.21 53.76
C GLY A 188 -28.80 -13.85 52.45
N SER A 189 -28.74 -15.17 52.39
CA SER A 189 -29.22 -15.99 51.27
C SER A 189 -30.25 -16.99 51.80
N TYR A 190 -31.35 -17.16 51.04
CA TYR A 190 -32.58 -17.84 51.48
C TYR A 190 -33.25 -18.65 50.35
N ASN A 191 -32.47 -19.39 49.57
CA ASN A 191 -33.00 -20.29 48.54
C ASN A 191 -33.85 -21.41 49.16
N TYR A 192 -34.74 -21.99 48.36
CA TYR A 192 -35.66 -23.03 48.83
C TYR A 192 -35.10 -24.45 48.54
N GLY A 193 -35.33 -25.37 49.47
CA GLY A 193 -35.06 -26.80 49.29
C GLY A 193 -33.59 -27.16 49.47
N THR A 194 -33.03 -27.94 48.55
CA THR A 194 -31.62 -28.41 48.60
C THR A 194 -30.68 -27.57 47.75
N ALA A 195 -31.16 -26.44 47.21
CA ALA A 195 -30.33 -25.50 46.46
C ALA A 195 -29.27 -24.88 47.39
N ALA A 196 -28.05 -24.69 46.87
CA ALA A 196 -27.00 -24.06 47.64
C ALA A 196 -27.35 -22.60 47.97
N GLU A 197 -26.87 -22.12 49.11
CA GLU A 197 -26.88 -20.70 49.45
C GLU A 197 -25.54 -20.07 49.12
N SER A 198 -25.53 -18.81 48.72
CA SER A 198 -24.28 -18.11 48.39
C SER A 198 -24.33 -16.64 48.79
N ILE A 199 -23.27 -16.18 49.43
CA ILE A 199 -23.05 -14.77 49.77
C ILE A 199 -21.65 -14.40 49.28
N ASN A 200 -21.56 -13.35 48.47
CA ASN A 200 -20.30 -12.71 48.08
C ASN A 200 -20.45 -11.22 48.41
N VAL A 201 -19.56 -10.71 49.26
CA VAL A 201 -19.62 -9.33 49.75
C VAL A 201 -18.22 -8.84 50.13
N THR A 202 -17.93 -7.57 49.86
CA THR A 202 -16.74 -6.91 50.39
C THR A 202 -17.00 -6.44 51.82
N ILE A 203 -16.13 -6.80 52.76
CA ILE A 203 -16.27 -6.38 54.17
C ILE A 203 -14.98 -5.74 54.69
N LEU A 204 -15.15 -4.72 55.52
CA LEU A 204 -14.07 -3.97 56.15
C LEU A 204 -13.40 -4.78 57.28
N PRO A 205 -12.23 -4.35 57.79
CA PRO A 205 -11.59 -4.97 58.94
C PRO A 205 -12.53 -4.99 60.15
N GLY A 206 -12.70 -6.14 60.78
CA GLY A 206 -13.64 -6.28 61.90
C GLY A 206 -13.98 -7.72 62.25
N ASP A 207 -14.80 -7.85 63.30
CA ASP A 207 -15.35 -9.13 63.73
C ASP A 207 -16.77 -9.33 63.16
N TYR A 208 -16.99 -10.50 62.56
CA TYR A 208 -18.26 -10.87 61.94
C TYR A 208 -18.68 -12.27 62.37
N TYR A 209 -19.96 -12.57 62.18
CA TYR A 209 -20.50 -13.90 62.44
C TYR A 209 -21.27 -14.43 61.24
N ILE A 210 -21.09 -15.71 60.95
CA ILE A 210 -21.88 -16.47 59.98
C ILE A 210 -22.95 -17.21 60.77
N HIS A 211 -24.20 -17.03 60.39
CA HIS A 211 -25.33 -17.70 61.01
C HIS A 211 -25.99 -18.61 59.98
N VAL A 212 -25.84 -19.92 60.19
CA VAL A 212 -26.59 -20.95 59.45
C VAL A 212 -27.79 -21.32 60.30
N ASN A 213 -29.00 -21.23 59.74
CA ASN A 213 -30.20 -21.57 60.50
C ASN A 213 -31.19 -22.36 59.69
N LYS A 214 -31.96 -23.18 60.40
CA LYS A 214 -33.08 -23.90 59.82
C LYS A 214 -34.09 -22.91 59.22
N SER A 215 -34.52 -23.14 57.98
CA SER A 215 -35.48 -22.28 57.28
C SER A 215 -36.94 -22.59 57.68
N TRP A 216 -37.82 -21.58 57.60
CA TRP A 216 -39.23 -21.68 58.03
C TRP A 216 -40.02 -22.57 57.05
N GLY A 217 -40.18 -23.84 57.38
CA GLY A 217 -40.84 -24.86 56.55
C GLY A 217 -40.02 -26.14 56.32
N GLY A 218 -38.72 -26.16 56.64
CA GLY A 218 -37.89 -27.37 56.59
C GLY A 218 -38.38 -28.42 57.59
N SER A 219 -38.69 -29.63 57.14
CA SER A 219 -39.35 -30.65 57.96
C SER A 219 -38.38 -31.67 58.55
N VAL A 220 -37.12 -31.70 58.10
CA VAL A 220 -36.08 -32.62 58.58
C VAL A 220 -34.74 -31.92 58.86
N ASN A 221 -33.84 -32.63 59.54
CA ASN A 221 -32.47 -32.21 59.76
C ASN A 221 -31.74 -32.14 58.41
N THR A 222 -30.96 -31.09 58.18
CA THR A 222 -30.15 -30.92 56.98
C THR A 222 -28.68 -30.82 57.33
N SER A 223 -27.87 -31.71 56.76
CA SER A 223 -26.42 -31.57 56.79
C SER A 223 -25.99 -30.50 55.80
N TYR A 224 -24.87 -29.84 56.05
CA TYR A 224 -24.30 -28.89 55.12
C TYR A 224 -22.77 -28.94 55.09
N ASN A 225 -22.21 -28.43 53.99
CA ASN A 225 -20.83 -27.96 53.92
C ASN A 225 -20.88 -26.44 53.78
N LEU A 226 -20.27 -25.74 54.73
CA LEU A 226 -20.08 -24.30 54.73
C LEU A 226 -18.67 -24.02 54.21
N ASN A 227 -18.59 -23.52 52.99
CA ASN A 227 -17.36 -23.08 52.35
C ASN A 227 -17.18 -21.59 52.66
N VAL A 228 -16.05 -21.22 53.26
CA VAL A 228 -15.74 -19.84 53.66
C VAL A 228 -14.38 -19.45 53.11
N SER A 229 -14.29 -18.29 52.46
CA SER A 229 -13.01 -17.67 52.10
C SER A 229 -13.05 -16.16 52.28
N ALA A 230 -11.86 -15.59 52.53
CA ALA A 230 -11.63 -14.15 52.53
C ALA A 230 -10.33 -13.88 51.78
N ALA A 231 -10.38 -13.03 50.76
CA ALA A 231 -9.22 -12.53 50.05
C ALA A 231 -9.05 -11.05 50.40
N ALA A 232 -7.92 -10.68 51.00
CA ALA A 232 -7.61 -9.28 51.29
C ALA A 232 -7.61 -8.44 50.00
N LEU A 233 -8.05 -7.19 50.12
CA LEU A 233 -8.02 -6.13 49.12
C LEU A 233 -7.19 -4.99 49.73
N ASP A 234 -5.91 -4.92 49.36
CA ASP A 234 -4.93 -3.84 49.61
C ASP A 234 -3.60 -4.35 49.01
N PHE A 235 -3.48 -4.28 47.69
CA PHE A 235 -2.30 -4.75 46.95
C PHE A 235 -1.45 -3.62 46.35
N ALA A 236 -2.06 -2.46 46.12
CA ALA A 236 -1.39 -1.27 45.60
C ALA A 236 -0.79 -0.43 46.74
N GLY A 237 0.35 0.20 46.47
CA GLY A 237 1.03 1.02 47.47
C GLY A 237 0.45 2.43 47.53
N ASN A 238 0.50 3.05 48.71
CA ASN A 238 0.06 4.43 48.95
C ASN A 238 1.00 5.53 48.42
N THR A 239 2.14 5.14 47.83
CA THR A 239 3.13 6.08 47.29
C THR A 239 3.61 5.62 45.93
N LEU A 240 4.14 6.54 45.12
CA LEU A 240 4.76 6.23 43.83
C LEU A 240 5.89 5.17 43.93
N ASN A 241 6.62 5.16 45.04
CA ASN A 241 7.72 4.19 45.27
C ASN A 241 7.19 2.78 45.54
N ASP A 242 6.06 2.68 46.23
CA ASP A 242 5.44 1.43 46.63
C ASP A 242 4.39 0.96 45.60
N ALA A 243 4.25 1.68 44.49
CA ALA A 243 3.26 1.40 43.45
C ALA A 243 3.36 -0.03 42.91
N LEU A 244 2.21 -0.69 42.74
CA LEU A 244 2.13 -2.04 42.21
C LEU A 244 2.52 -2.04 40.73
N GLN A 245 3.56 -2.79 40.38
CA GLN A 245 3.93 -2.98 38.98
C GLN A 245 2.89 -3.85 38.27
N ILE A 246 2.28 -3.31 37.23
CA ILE A 246 1.46 -4.05 36.28
C ILE A 246 2.17 -4.10 34.93
N THR A 247 1.90 -5.14 34.13
CA THR A 247 2.58 -5.36 32.84
C THR A 247 1.55 -5.32 31.72
N LEU A 248 1.62 -4.33 30.84
CA LEU A 248 0.73 -4.22 29.69
C LEU A 248 1.51 -4.62 28.43
N ASN A 249 1.08 -5.68 27.74
CA ASN A 249 1.82 -6.24 26.61
C ASN A 249 1.46 -5.59 25.26
N GLY A 250 0.71 -4.49 25.25
CA GLY A 250 0.29 -3.81 24.01
C GLY A 250 -0.68 -4.60 23.13
N ASN A 251 -1.23 -5.73 23.60
CA ASN A 251 -2.10 -6.60 22.80
C ASN A 251 -3.61 -6.38 23.06
N GLY A 252 -3.98 -5.32 23.77
CA GLY A 252 -5.36 -4.99 24.12
C GLY A 252 -6.00 -5.90 25.17
N THR A 253 -5.25 -6.82 25.80
CA THR A 253 -5.81 -7.68 26.86
C THR A 253 -6.07 -6.85 28.12
N THR A 254 -7.34 -6.74 28.53
CA THR A 254 -7.73 -6.08 29.79
C THR A 254 -7.30 -6.90 31.00
N GLN A 255 -6.62 -6.26 31.93
CA GLN A 255 -6.34 -6.77 33.27
C GLN A 255 -7.24 -6.07 34.27
N THR A 256 -7.82 -6.85 35.19
CA THR A 256 -8.68 -6.34 36.25
C THR A 256 -7.98 -6.47 37.59
N PHE A 257 -7.80 -5.35 38.28
CA PHE A 257 -7.26 -5.27 39.63
C PHE A 257 -8.39 -4.88 40.57
N LYS A 258 -8.60 -5.67 41.61
CA LYS A 258 -9.59 -5.36 42.64
C LYS A 258 -8.88 -4.91 43.90
N ASP A 259 -9.26 -3.74 44.40
CA ASP A 259 -8.63 -3.12 45.57
C ASP A 259 -9.64 -2.24 46.33
N TRP A 260 -9.16 -1.49 47.33
CA TRP A 260 -9.98 -0.65 48.18
C TRP A 260 -9.27 0.64 48.57
N VAL A 261 -10.00 1.77 48.46
CA VAL A 261 -9.55 3.06 49.01
C VAL A 261 -10.49 3.58 50.09
N GLY A 262 -9.93 4.33 51.04
CA GLY A 262 -10.66 5.02 52.09
C GLY A 262 -9.80 5.74 53.11
N ASN A 263 -10.34 5.97 54.32
CA ASN A 263 -9.69 6.84 55.31
C ASN A 263 -8.36 6.30 55.89
N THR A 264 -8.14 4.99 55.79
CA THR A 264 -6.92 4.31 56.24
C THR A 264 -5.98 3.94 55.11
N ASP A 265 -6.47 4.00 53.87
CA ASP A 265 -5.78 3.63 52.65
C ASP A 265 -6.14 4.65 51.56
N THR A 266 -5.37 5.74 51.52
CA THR A 266 -5.83 6.98 50.89
C THR A 266 -5.52 7.07 49.41
N ASN A 267 -4.61 6.22 48.93
CA ASN A 267 -4.19 6.21 47.54
C ASN A 267 -3.75 4.81 47.16
N ASP A 268 -4.15 4.38 45.97
CA ASP A 268 -3.63 3.16 45.37
C ASP A 268 -2.87 3.51 44.10
N TYR A 269 -1.55 3.35 44.13
CA TYR A 269 -0.70 3.57 42.96
C TYR A 269 -0.39 2.26 42.24
N TYR A 270 -0.64 2.27 40.94
CA TYR A 270 -0.19 1.25 39.99
C TYR A 270 0.82 1.87 39.05
N ARG A 271 1.87 1.14 38.67
CA ARG A 271 2.89 1.60 37.72
C ARG A 271 3.00 0.65 36.54
N PHE A 272 3.17 1.20 35.35
CA PHE A 272 3.30 0.42 34.12
C PHE A 272 4.23 1.12 33.14
N ASN A 273 4.79 0.33 32.23
CA ASN A 273 5.58 0.81 31.11
C ASN A 273 4.85 0.51 29.81
N LEU A 274 4.85 1.46 28.88
CA LEU A 274 4.44 1.26 27.50
C LEU A 274 5.69 1.18 26.63
N GLY A 275 5.88 0.05 25.93
CA GLY A 275 7.03 -0.17 25.06
C GLY A 275 6.96 0.59 23.73
N SER A 276 5.76 0.94 23.29
CA SER A 276 5.48 1.73 22.08
C SER A 276 4.25 2.63 22.34
N THR A 277 4.00 3.58 21.44
CA THR A 277 2.78 4.38 21.47
C THR A 277 1.56 3.45 21.46
N SER A 278 0.64 3.63 22.41
CA SER A 278 -0.47 2.71 22.64
C SER A 278 -1.75 3.47 23.01
N ILE A 279 -2.91 2.93 22.63
CA ILE A 279 -4.20 3.30 23.23
C ILE A 279 -4.26 2.67 24.61
N LEU A 280 -4.30 3.50 25.63
CA LEU A 280 -4.48 3.12 27.03
C LEU A 280 -5.95 3.30 27.42
N ASP A 281 -6.54 2.21 27.90
CA ASP A 281 -7.88 2.15 28.45
C ASP A 281 -7.80 1.86 29.95
N ILE A 282 -8.37 2.75 30.76
CA ILE A 282 -8.53 2.58 32.20
C ILE A 282 -10.01 2.74 32.52
N THR A 283 -10.60 1.79 33.24
CA THR A 283 -11.97 1.92 33.77
C THR A 283 -11.98 1.58 35.25
N LEU A 284 -12.42 2.52 36.08
CA LEU A 284 -12.71 2.33 37.50
C LEU A 284 -14.20 2.04 37.66
N ASN A 285 -14.57 0.88 38.21
CA ASN A 285 -15.97 0.53 38.45
C ASN A 285 -16.13 -0.32 39.73
N GLY A 286 -17.35 -0.77 40.01
CA GLY A 286 -17.62 -1.57 41.21
C GLY A 286 -17.62 -0.77 42.51
N LEU A 287 -17.72 0.56 42.41
CA LEU A 287 -17.71 1.49 43.53
C LEU A 287 -18.99 1.36 44.39
N LEU A 288 -18.81 1.40 45.71
CA LEU A 288 -19.88 1.47 46.71
C LEU A 288 -20.02 2.87 47.33
N ASP A 289 -18.99 3.69 47.17
CA ASP A 289 -18.89 5.10 47.58
C ASP A 289 -17.89 5.81 46.64
N ASP A 290 -17.75 7.12 46.79
CA ASP A 290 -17.05 8.01 45.85
C ASP A 290 -15.52 7.82 45.81
N ALA A 291 -14.97 7.55 44.62
CA ALA A 291 -13.52 7.49 44.38
C ALA A 291 -13.18 7.84 42.93
N ASP A 292 -12.07 8.56 42.78
CA ASP A 292 -11.56 9.05 41.50
C ASP A 292 -10.39 8.19 41.00
N VAL A 293 -10.21 8.12 39.68
CA VAL A 293 -9.02 7.57 39.03
C VAL A 293 -8.23 8.67 38.32
N GLN A 294 -6.91 8.64 38.47
CA GLN A 294 -6.00 9.56 37.82
C GLN A 294 -4.92 8.83 37.06
N LEU A 295 -4.56 9.36 35.89
CA LEU A 295 -3.38 8.97 35.14
C LEU A 295 -2.27 10.00 35.39
N LEU A 296 -1.06 9.55 35.68
CA LEU A 296 0.09 10.38 36.02
C LEU A 296 1.30 10.02 35.16
N ASN A 297 2.16 11.01 34.93
CA ASN A 297 3.45 10.82 34.25
C ASN A 297 4.51 10.22 35.19
N SER A 298 5.70 9.96 34.66
CA SER A 298 6.84 9.39 35.42
C SER A 298 7.31 10.25 36.60
N ASN A 299 7.02 11.55 36.61
CA ASN A 299 7.32 12.47 37.71
C ASN A 299 6.22 12.51 38.77
N GLY A 300 5.11 11.80 38.58
CA GLY A 300 3.95 11.81 39.47
C GLY A 300 3.03 13.02 39.29
N GLU A 301 3.11 13.71 38.14
CA GLU A 301 2.22 14.80 37.79
C GLU A 301 0.97 14.25 37.09
N VAL A 302 -0.21 14.77 37.42
CA VAL A 302 -1.48 14.31 36.85
C VAL A 302 -1.57 14.72 35.38
N ILE A 303 -1.76 13.73 34.50
CA ILE A 303 -2.04 13.87 33.08
C ILE A 303 -3.55 14.05 32.87
N VAL A 304 -4.36 13.22 33.54
CA VAL A 304 -5.83 13.29 33.45
C VAL A 304 -6.48 12.76 34.73
N SER A 305 -7.61 13.35 35.08
CA SER A 305 -8.48 12.95 36.19
C SER A 305 -9.93 13.19 35.76
N PRO A 306 -10.70 12.16 35.37
CA PRO A 306 -12.14 12.23 35.57
C PRO A 306 -12.43 12.55 37.05
N GLU A 307 -13.47 13.34 37.31
CA GLU A 307 -13.94 13.70 38.65
C GLU A 307 -15.46 13.44 38.69
N GLU A 308 -15.86 12.19 38.47
CA GLU A 308 -17.27 11.80 38.37
C GLU A 308 -17.78 11.32 39.74
N GLY A 309 -18.48 12.20 40.45
CA GLY A 309 -18.89 11.90 41.83
C GLY A 309 -19.83 10.68 41.99
N GLY A 310 -19.70 10.04 43.16
CA GLY A 310 -20.58 8.98 43.65
C GLY A 310 -20.14 7.58 43.24
N THR A 311 -21.08 6.71 42.86
CA THR A 311 -20.76 5.32 42.45
C THR A 311 -20.66 5.18 40.92
N THR A 312 -20.40 6.28 40.22
CA THR A 312 -20.35 6.30 38.76
C THR A 312 -19.04 5.67 38.31
N ALA A 313 -19.09 4.85 37.26
CA ALA A 313 -17.85 4.30 36.70
C ALA A 313 -17.09 5.40 35.98
N GLU A 314 -15.78 5.45 36.20
CA GLU A 314 -14.89 6.42 35.57
C GLU A 314 -14.08 5.75 34.48
N SER A 315 -13.81 6.45 33.39
CA SER A 315 -12.97 5.92 32.31
C SER A 315 -11.99 6.94 31.77
N ILE A 316 -10.81 6.44 31.42
CA ILE A 316 -9.77 7.16 30.71
C ILE A 316 -9.44 6.32 29.47
N ASN A 317 -9.75 6.83 28.29
CA ASN A 317 -9.28 6.30 27.02
C ASN A 317 -8.37 7.37 26.39
N ARG A 318 -7.08 7.07 26.26
CA ARG A 318 -6.11 8.01 25.69
C ARG A 318 -5.02 7.28 24.93
N THR A 319 -4.56 7.88 23.83
CA THR A 319 -3.28 7.50 23.26
C THR A 319 -2.15 8.05 24.09
N MET A 320 -1.18 7.19 24.38
CA MET A 320 -0.04 7.44 25.24
C MET A 320 1.23 7.05 24.50
N GLN A 321 2.28 7.85 24.62
CA GLN A 321 3.59 7.54 24.05
C GLN A 321 4.26 6.38 24.83
N ALA A 322 5.34 5.83 24.28
CA ALA A 322 6.20 4.92 25.02
C ALA A 322 6.78 5.61 26.27
N GLY A 323 6.78 4.92 27.40
CA GLY A 323 7.28 5.49 28.65
C GLY A 323 6.69 4.87 29.92
N ASP A 324 7.13 5.39 31.06
CA ASP A 324 6.69 4.98 32.38
C ASP A 324 5.56 5.88 32.88
N TYR A 325 4.49 5.25 33.36
CA TYR A 325 3.27 5.93 33.81
C TYR A 325 2.72 5.31 35.09
N TYR A 326 1.86 6.06 35.75
CA TYR A 326 1.20 5.65 36.97
C TYR A 326 -0.31 5.86 36.90
N ILE A 327 -1.07 4.98 37.54
CA ILE A 327 -2.48 5.16 37.83
C ILE A 327 -2.60 5.39 39.33
N ARG A 328 -3.42 6.35 39.74
CA ARG A 328 -3.77 6.57 41.14
C ARG A 328 -5.27 6.48 41.31
N VAL A 329 -5.73 5.61 42.19
CA VAL A 329 -7.12 5.62 42.68
C VAL A 329 -7.13 6.29 44.06
N LEU A 330 -8.09 7.18 44.32
CA LEU A 330 -8.19 7.90 45.60
C LEU A 330 -9.65 8.13 46.00
N PRO A 331 -9.98 8.12 47.30
CA PRO A 331 -11.34 8.33 47.76
C PRO A 331 -11.69 9.83 47.78
N TRP A 332 -12.93 10.18 47.46
CA TRP A 332 -13.40 11.55 47.60
C TRP A 332 -13.82 11.84 49.06
N GLY A 333 -13.10 12.75 49.72
CA GLY A 333 -13.41 13.15 51.09
C GLY A 333 -13.16 12.03 52.11
N ASN A 334 -14.24 11.54 52.75
CA ASN A 334 -14.18 10.44 53.74
C ASN A 334 -14.79 9.14 53.20
N ALA A 335 -14.96 9.04 51.88
CA ALA A 335 -15.54 7.87 51.22
C ALA A 335 -14.69 6.62 51.49
N ASN A 336 -15.34 5.46 51.49
CA ASN A 336 -14.69 4.16 51.69
C ASN A 336 -15.30 3.17 50.70
N THR A 337 -14.54 2.73 49.71
CA THR A 337 -15.08 2.02 48.56
C THR A 337 -14.10 1.00 48.02
N SER A 338 -14.60 -0.19 47.71
CA SER A 338 -13.87 -1.13 46.88
C SER A 338 -14.05 -0.78 45.42
N TYR A 339 -13.09 -1.13 44.58
CA TYR A 339 -13.17 -0.89 43.15
C TYR A 339 -12.61 -2.06 42.36
N ASN A 340 -12.99 -2.12 41.09
CA ASN A 340 -12.27 -2.87 40.06
C ASN A 340 -11.66 -1.86 39.07
N LEU A 341 -10.33 -1.85 38.99
CA LEU A 341 -9.55 -1.09 38.04
C LEU A 341 -9.24 -2.00 36.85
N ASN A 342 -9.84 -1.70 35.71
CA ASN A 342 -9.63 -2.42 34.46
C ASN A 342 -8.64 -1.63 33.62
N VAL A 343 -7.51 -2.24 33.24
CA VAL A 343 -6.45 -1.57 32.48
C VAL A 343 -6.07 -2.41 31.26
N SER A 344 -6.04 -1.80 30.08
CA SER A 344 -5.52 -2.39 28.85
C SER A 344 -4.69 -1.37 28.08
N ALA A 345 -3.66 -1.86 27.38
CA ALA A 345 -2.98 -1.07 26.37
C ALA A 345 -2.96 -1.83 25.05
N THR A 346 -3.25 -1.14 23.96
CA THR A 346 -3.16 -1.64 22.59
C THR A 346 -2.10 -0.81 21.86
N ALA A 347 -0.98 -1.43 21.49
CA ALA A 347 0.08 -0.80 20.73
C ALA A 347 -0.46 -0.32 19.37
N LEU A 348 0.07 0.79 18.87
CA LEU A 348 -0.34 1.46 17.63
C LEU A 348 0.79 1.53 16.59
N ASP A 349 1.65 0.53 16.47
CA ASP A 349 2.72 0.54 15.45
C ASP A 349 2.66 -0.80 14.71
N PHE A 350 1.92 -0.81 13.60
CA PHE A 350 1.70 -1.99 12.77
C PHE A 350 2.19 -1.82 11.33
N ALA A 351 2.43 -0.58 10.88
CA ALA A 351 2.98 -0.25 9.59
C ALA A 351 4.49 -0.02 9.66
N GLY A 352 5.21 -0.37 8.59
CA GLY A 352 6.65 -0.22 8.57
C GLY A 352 7.06 1.11 7.94
N ASN A 353 8.21 1.64 8.35
CA ASN A 353 8.76 2.92 7.87
C ASN A 353 9.38 2.87 6.46
N THR A 354 9.27 1.74 5.78
CA THR A 354 9.76 1.57 4.41
C THR A 354 8.79 0.68 3.63
N ILE A 355 8.78 0.82 2.31
CA ILE A 355 8.04 -0.03 1.37
C ILE A 355 8.27 -1.53 1.64
N ASN A 356 9.50 -1.94 1.93
CA ASN A 356 9.84 -3.34 2.22
C ASN A 356 9.26 -3.88 3.54
N SER A 357 8.99 -2.98 4.48
CA SER A 357 8.38 -3.28 5.78
C SER A 357 6.87 -2.98 5.82
N ALA A 358 6.28 -2.61 4.67
CA ALA A 358 4.90 -2.16 4.60
C ALA A 358 3.91 -3.20 5.14
N ARG A 359 2.89 -2.73 5.85
CA ARG A 359 1.82 -3.59 6.35
C ARG A 359 0.91 -4.02 5.22
N GLN A 360 0.82 -5.33 4.98
CA GLN A 360 -0.09 -5.86 3.96
C GLN A 360 -1.57 -5.74 4.39
N ILE A 361 -2.39 -5.14 3.53
CA ILE A 361 -3.82 -4.94 3.70
C ILE A 361 -4.56 -5.64 2.55
N THR A 362 -5.71 -6.27 2.87
CA THR A 362 -6.59 -6.88 1.87
C THR A 362 -7.93 -6.15 1.88
N LEU A 363 -8.27 -5.49 0.77
CA LEU A 363 -9.58 -4.89 0.55
C LEU A 363 -10.56 -5.94 0.03
N ASP A 364 -11.84 -5.81 0.37
CA ASP A 364 -12.86 -6.80 0.04
C ASP A 364 -13.44 -6.66 -1.39
N GLY A 365 -13.04 -5.60 -2.10
CA GLY A 365 -13.49 -5.29 -3.46
C GLY A 365 -14.96 -4.84 -3.57
N ASN A 366 -15.69 -4.74 -2.45
CA ASN A 366 -17.12 -4.43 -2.45
C ASN A 366 -17.41 -2.95 -2.09
N GLY A 367 -16.37 -2.13 -1.92
CA GLY A 367 -16.48 -0.75 -1.46
C GLY A 367 -16.70 -0.60 0.04
N THR A 368 -16.53 -1.66 0.84
CA THR A 368 -16.65 -1.56 2.30
C THR A 368 -15.42 -0.83 2.86
N THR A 369 -15.64 0.23 3.62
CA THR A 369 -14.57 0.94 4.32
C THR A 369 -14.00 0.12 5.47
N GLN A 370 -12.70 -0.14 5.42
CA GLN A 370 -11.92 -0.74 6.51
C GLN A 370 -11.10 0.35 7.20
N ILE A 371 -10.98 0.27 8.53
CA ILE A 371 -10.33 1.33 9.34
C ILE A 371 -9.09 0.75 10.02
N PHE A 372 -7.93 1.35 9.77
CA PHE A 372 -6.65 1.04 10.38
C PHE A 372 -6.21 2.20 11.26
N LYS A 373 -5.66 1.93 12.45
CA LYS A 373 -5.17 2.96 13.39
C LYS A 373 -3.68 2.77 13.61
N ASP A 374 -2.94 3.87 13.54
CA ASP A 374 -1.49 3.96 13.72
C ASP A 374 -1.12 5.41 14.14
N TRP A 375 0.17 5.72 14.19
CA TRP A 375 0.67 7.08 14.45
C TRP A 375 1.98 7.33 13.72
N VAL A 376 2.18 8.57 13.24
CA VAL A 376 3.48 9.06 12.75
C VAL A 376 4.02 10.16 13.66
N GLY A 377 5.33 10.32 13.73
CA GLY A 377 5.98 11.26 14.63
C GLY A 377 7.49 11.23 14.55
N SER A 378 8.14 11.63 15.65
CA SER A 378 9.60 11.88 15.65
C SER A 378 10.49 10.64 15.59
N THR A 379 9.97 9.47 15.95
CA THR A 379 10.71 8.19 15.92
C THR A 379 10.10 7.17 14.97
N ASP A 380 9.00 7.54 14.31
CA ASP A 380 8.18 6.72 13.44
C ASP A 380 7.65 7.65 12.35
N THR A 381 8.49 7.98 11.37
CA THR A 381 8.27 9.15 10.51
C THR A 381 7.24 8.89 9.41
N ASP A 382 7.15 7.62 9.03
CA ASP A 382 6.47 7.14 7.84
C ASP A 382 5.79 5.81 8.14
N ASP A 383 4.55 5.66 7.69
CA ASP A 383 3.79 4.43 7.79
C ASP A 383 3.40 3.95 6.40
N TYR A 384 4.01 2.85 5.95
CA TYR A 384 3.69 2.23 4.67
C TYR A 384 2.70 1.08 4.83
N TYR A 385 1.64 1.09 4.03
CA TYR A 385 0.70 -0.01 3.85
C TYR A 385 0.77 -0.50 2.42
N ARG A 386 0.76 -1.82 2.20
CA ARG A 386 0.66 -2.42 0.86
C ARG A 386 -0.75 -2.91 0.62
N VAL A 387 -1.35 -2.54 -0.51
CA VAL A 387 -2.68 -2.98 -0.93
C VAL A 387 -2.61 -3.60 -2.33
N THR A 388 -3.24 -4.76 -2.51
CA THR A 388 -3.35 -5.40 -3.83
C THR A 388 -4.77 -5.21 -4.36
N ILE A 389 -4.88 -4.61 -5.54
CA ILE A 389 -6.13 -4.41 -6.27
C ILE A 389 -6.26 -5.51 -7.32
N GLY A 390 -7.28 -6.36 -7.22
CA GLY A 390 -7.46 -7.52 -8.10
C GLY A 390 -8.18 -7.25 -9.43
N SER A 391 -8.87 -6.12 -9.53
CA SER A 391 -9.65 -5.69 -10.69
C SER A 391 -9.77 -4.16 -10.68
N THR A 392 -9.98 -3.52 -11.82
CA THR A 392 -10.22 -2.06 -11.87
C THR A 392 -11.33 -1.68 -10.89
N SER A 393 -11.02 -0.74 -9.98
CA SER A 393 -11.86 -0.43 -8.83
C SER A 393 -11.93 1.08 -8.60
N ASP A 394 -13.08 1.57 -8.17
CA ASP A 394 -13.17 2.90 -7.56
C ASP A 394 -12.71 2.81 -6.10
N PHE A 395 -11.82 3.69 -5.68
CA PHE A 395 -11.32 3.74 -4.32
C PHE A 395 -11.62 5.07 -3.63
N ASN A 396 -11.68 5.00 -2.29
CA ASN A 396 -11.74 6.17 -1.42
C ASN A 396 -10.88 5.89 -0.18
N PHE A 397 -9.79 6.64 -0.03
CA PHE A 397 -8.87 6.55 1.09
C PHE A 397 -8.89 7.85 1.89
N GLU A 398 -9.15 7.76 3.18
CA GLU A 398 -9.26 8.92 4.06
C GLU A 398 -8.39 8.76 5.31
N LEU A 399 -7.61 9.78 5.63
CA LEU A 399 -6.87 9.90 6.89
C LEU A 399 -7.62 10.88 7.79
N ASN A 400 -8.21 10.40 8.88
CA ASN A 400 -8.94 11.26 9.81
C ASN A 400 -8.57 10.94 11.27
N GLY A 401 -9.15 11.69 12.22
CA GLY A 401 -8.83 11.52 13.64
C GLY A 401 -7.40 11.94 14.02
N LEU A 402 -6.79 12.80 13.19
CA LEU A 402 -5.49 13.39 13.40
C LEU A 402 -5.43 14.18 14.72
N SER A 403 -4.40 13.93 15.53
CA SER A 403 -4.14 14.72 16.76
C SER A 403 -3.19 15.91 16.54
N ASP A 404 -2.49 15.90 15.41
CA ASP A 404 -1.61 16.92 14.82
C ASP A 404 -1.42 16.61 13.31
N ASN A 405 -0.61 17.39 12.59
CA ASN A 405 -0.50 17.30 11.13
C ASN A 405 0.16 16.01 10.59
N ALA A 406 -0.51 15.31 9.67
CA ALA A 406 0.04 14.22 8.85
C ALA A 406 -0.61 14.21 7.47
N ASN A 407 0.15 13.73 6.49
CA ASN A 407 -0.26 13.70 5.10
C ASN A 407 -0.60 12.27 4.67
N LEU A 408 -1.43 12.13 3.65
CA LEU A 408 -1.82 10.86 3.04
C LEU A 408 -1.36 10.81 1.59
N TRP A 409 -0.70 9.73 1.19
CA TRP A 409 -0.28 9.49 -0.18
C TRP A 409 -0.62 8.07 -0.64
N LEU A 410 -0.97 7.93 -1.91
CA LEU A 410 -1.03 6.68 -2.66
C LEU A 410 0.20 6.63 -3.56
N LEU A 411 0.86 5.49 -3.60
CA LEU A 411 2.08 5.24 -4.35
C LEU A 411 1.92 3.97 -5.20
N ASP A 412 2.64 3.92 -6.31
CA ASP A 412 2.73 2.73 -7.15
C ASP A 412 3.64 1.66 -6.54
N SER A 413 3.86 0.56 -7.26
CA SER A 413 4.69 -0.56 -6.80
C SER A 413 6.18 -0.22 -6.63
N ASN A 414 6.66 0.83 -7.29
CA ASN A 414 8.05 1.30 -7.22
C ASN A 414 8.27 2.30 -6.08
N GLY A 415 7.19 2.85 -5.54
CA GLY A 415 7.23 3.85 -4.47
C GLY A 415 7.08 5.28 -4.97
N ASP A 416 6.64 5.47 -6.20
CA ASP A 416 6.36 6.80 -6.76
C ASP A 416 4.95 7.23 -6.40
N ILE A 417 4.78 8.51 -6.05
CA ILE A 417 3.49 9.06 -5.60
C ILE A 417 2.52 9.15 -6.79
N ILE A 418 1.35 8.53 -6.66
CA ILE A 418 0.22 8.62 -7.59
C ILE A 418 -0.71 9.77 -7.20
N LEU A 419 -1.12 9.82 -5.93
CA LEU A 419 -2.12 10.77 -5.41
C LEU A 419 -1.76 11.16 -3.97
N GLY A 420 -2.07 12.39 -3.57
CA GLY A 420 -1.72 12.92 -2.24
C GLY A 420 -2.75 13.88 -1.68
N SER A 421 -2.79 14.00 -0.36
CA SER A 421 -3.63 14.96 0.38
C SER A 421 -2.87 15.41 1.64
N TYR A 422 -2.78 16.74 1.84
CA TYR A 422 -1.87 17.39 2.81
C TYR A 422 -2.48 18.62 3.52
N ASN A 423 -3.75 18.53 3.90
CA ASN A 423 -4.45 19.54 4.68
C ASN A 423 -3.75 19.87 6.00
N TYR A 424 -3.74 21.14 6.39
CA TYR A 424 -3.02 21.55 7.59
C TYR A 424 -3.76 21.18 8.89
N GLY A 425 -3.03 20.64 9.85
CA GLY A 425 -3.46 20.47 11.24
C GLY A 425 -4.19 19.15 11.47
N THR A 426 -5.39 19.21 12.07
CA THR A 426 -6.19 18.00 12.38
C THR A 426 -7.30 17.75 11.35
N GLN A 427 -7.15 18.27 10.14
CA GLN A 427 -8.14 18.14 9.08
C GLN A 427 -8.08 16.74 8.47
N THR A 428 -9.16 16.30 7.82
CA THR A 428 -9.18 14.99 7.15
C THR A 428 -8.41 15.10 5.84
N GLU A 429 -7.50 14.18 5.59
CA GLU A 429 -6.96 13.93 4.26
C GLU A 429 -7.85 12.95 3.51
N SER A 430 -8.07 13.19 2.22
CA SER A 430 -8.88 12.30 1.39
C SER A 430 -8.36 12.26 -0.03
N ILE A 431 -8.23 11.04 -0.56
CA ILE A 431 -7.92 10.77 -1.95
C ILE A 431 -8.91 9.71 -2.48
N SER A 432 -9.44 9.93 -3.66
CA SER A 432 -10.41 9.02 -4.29
C SER A 432 -10.25 9.03 -5.80
N GLY A 433 -10.57 7.92 -6.46
CA GLY A 433 -10.48 7.81 -7.92
C GLY A 433 -10.74 6.40 -8.41
N THR A 434 -10.38 6.10 -9.65
CA THR A 434 -10.40 4.75 -10.21
C THR A 434 -8.96 4.25 -10.34
N ILE A 435 -8.71 3.02 -9.91
CA ILE A 435 -7.37 2.42 -9.86
C ILE A 435 -7.38 1.06 -10.57
N LEU A 436 -6.34 0.81 -11.37
CA LEU A 436 -6.17 -0.42 -12.13
C LEU A 436 -5.73 -1.60 -11.24
N PRO A 437 -5.88 -2.86 -11.69
CA PRO A 437 -5.34 -4.00 -10.95
C PRO A 437 -3.82 -3.87 -10.79
N GLY A 438 -3.31 -4.11 -9.58
CA GLY A 438 -1.89 -3.92 -9.27
C GLY A 438 -1.61 -3.94 -7.77
N ASP A 439 -0.32 -3.89 -7.43
CA ASP A 439 0.15 -3.68 -6.07
C ASP A 439 0.47 -2.20 -5.88
N TYR A 440 -0.10 -1.61 -4.82
CA TYR A 440 0.08 -0.20 -4.49
C TYR A 440 0.50 -0.06 -3.04
N TYR A 441 1.06 1.10 -2.71
CA TYR A 441 1.39 1.47 -1.35
C TYR A 441 0.62 2.70 -0.93
N ILE A 442 0.29 2.78 0.35
CA ILE A 442 -0.27 3.98 0.98
C ILE A 442 0.76 4.43 2.00
N LEU A 443 1.20 5.68 1.88
CA LEU A 443 2.11 6.32 2.83
C LEU A 443 1.31 7.31 3.67
N VAL A 444 1.39 7.16 4.97
CA VAL A 444 1.07 8.23 5.90
C VAL A 444 2.38 8.76 6.44
N ASN A 445 2.65 10.05 6.31
CA ASN A 445 3.90 10.62 6.83
C ASN A 445 3.67 11.87 7.67
N LYS A 446 4.60 12.10 8.59
CA LYS A 446 4.62 13.31 9.41
C LYS A 446 4.84 14.55 8.54
N SER A 447 4.03 15.59 8.73
CA SER A 447 4.22 16.88 8.06
C SER A 447 5.34 17.73 8.70
N TRP A 448 6.03 18.55 7.88
CA TRP A 448 7.24 19.29 8.27
C TRP A 448 6.91 20.46 9.22
N GLY A 449 7.47 20.42 10.44
CA GLY A 449 7.35 21.48 11.46
C GLY A 449 7.57 20.96 12.89
N TYR A 450 7.56 21.86 13.90
CA TYR A 450 7.76 21.57 15.34
C TYR A 450 6.61 20.76 15.99
N HIS A 451 6.04 19.81 15.25
CA HIS A 451 4.85 19.06 15.63
C HIS A 451 5.20 17.74 16.32
N ILE A 452 4.36 17.39 17.29
CA ILE A 452 4.44 16.18 18.12
C ILE A 452 3.93 14.97 17.31
N ASN A 453 4.09 13.77 17.88
CA ASN A 453 3.52 12.54 17.30
C ASN A 453 2.01 12.70 17.05
N THR A 454 1.54 12.36 15.85
CA THR A 454 0.12 12.36 15.48
C THR A 454 -0.40 10.96 15.28
N THR A 455 -1.54 10.67 15.88
CA THR A 455 -2.29 9.44 15.68
C THR A 455 -3.30 9.63 14.58
N TYR A 456 -3.63 8.58 13.84
CA TYR A 456 -4.62 8.66 12.77
C TYR A 456 -5.52 7.43 12.68
N ASN A 457 -6.65 7.58 11.98
CA ASN A 457 -7.41 6.48 11.42
C ASN A 457 -7.32 6.56 9.88
N LEU A 458 -6.75 5.53 9.27
CA LEU A 458 -6.69 5.33 7.84
C LEU A 458 -7.88 4.48 7.39
N ASN A 459 -8.80 5.09 6.65
CA ASN A 459 -10.04 4.50 6.20
C ASN A 459 -9.88 4.16 4.72
N LEU A 460 -9.92 2.87 4.37
CA LEU A 460 -9.67 2.39 3.01
C LEU A 460 -10.88 1.65 2.46
N SER A 461 -11.38 2.04 1.29
CA SER A 461 -12.34 1.26 0.51
C SER A 461 -11.93 1.20 -0.96
N ALA A 462 -12.23 0.06 -1.60
CA ALA A 462 -12.14 -0.13 -3.04
C ALA A 462 -13.33 -0.98 -3.51
N ARG A 463 -14.01 -0.55 -4.57
CA ARG A 463 -15.17 -1.18 -5.19
C ARG A 463 -14.83 -1.58 -6.62
N ALA A 464 -14.83 -2.87 -6.92
CA ALA A 464 -14.65 -3.36 -8.28
C ALA A 464 -15.77 -2.86 -9.21
N LEU A 465 -15.40 -2.40 -10.40
CA LEU A 465 -16.35 -2.01 -11.44
C LEU A 465 -16.96 -3.25 -12.12
N GLU A 466 -18.26 -3.23 -12.41
CA GLU A 466 -18.92 -4.36 -13.09
C GLU A 466 -18.53 -4.43 -14.58
N GLU A 467 -18.54 -5.64 -15.15
CA GLU A 467 -18.14 -5.95 -16.54
C GLU A 467 -18.90 -5.10 -17.60
N SER A 468 -20.10 -4.62 -17.30
CA SER A 468 -20.86 -3.72 -18.18
C SER A 468 -20.43 -2.25 -18.13
N GLU A 469 -19.72 -1.84 -17.09
CA GLU A 469 -19.10 -0.51 -16.93
C GLU A 469 -17.69 -0.47 -17.52
N GLN A 470 -17.15 -1.62 -17.97
CA GLN A 470 -15.79 -1.80 -18.51
C GLN A 470 -15.70 -1.68 -20.05
N SER A 471 -16.61 -0.97 -20.72
CA SER A 471 -16.71 -1.02 -22.19
C SER A 471 -15.55 -0.33 -22.95
N ASN A 472 -14.52 -1.09 -23.29
CA ASN A 472 -13.78 -1.02 -24.57
C ASN A 472 -13.15 -2.42 -24.86
N PRO A 473 -13.11 -2.92 -26.11
CA PRO A 473 -13.04 -4.35 -26.43
C PRO A 473 -11.64 -4.94 -26.23
N GLU A 474 -11.60 -6.23 -25.87
CA GLU A 474 -10.46 -7.15 -25.81
C GLU A 474 -9.14 -6.60 -26.38
N GLN A 475 -8.22 -6.18 -25.51
CA GLN A 475 -6.80 -6.12 -25.86
C GLN A 475 -6.14 -7.47 -25.50
N PRO A 476 -5.31 -8.03 -26.40
CA PRO A 476 -4.53 -9.23 -26.12
C PRO A 476 -3.55 -8.96 -24.97
N GLU A 477 -3.15 -10.01 -24.23
CA GLU A 477 -2.16 -9.94 -23.13
C GLU A 477 -1.06 -8.91 -23.47
N GLN A 478 -1.04 -7.79 -22.73
CA GLN A 478 -0.06 -6.76 -22.98
C GLN A 478 1.34 -7.30 -22.63
N PRO A 479 2.32 -7.20 -23.55
CA PRO A 479 3.70 -7.55 -23.25
C PRO A 479 4.19 -6.69 -22.08
N ASN A 480 5.10 -7.24 -21.26
CA ASN A 480 5.70 -6.55 -20.12
C ASN A 480 6.18 -5.14 -20.52
N LEU A 481 5.46 -4.11 -20.06
CA LEU A 481 5.75 -2.70 -20.34
C LEU A 481 6.65 -2.08 -19.27
N GLU A 482 7.34 -2.87 -18.45
CA GLU A 482 8.29 -2.29 -17.50
C GLU A 482 9.49 -1.67 -18.23
N PRO A 483 9.90 -0.43 -17.88
CA PRO A 483 11.14 0.15 -18.38
C PRO A 483 12.33 -0.65 -17.84
N TRP A 484 13.42 -0.67 -18.60
CA TRP A 484 14.64 -1.36 -18.19
C TRP A 484 15.87 -0.70 -18.79
N THR A 485 17.02 -0.87 -18.14
CA THR A 485 18.33 -0.46 -18.64
C THR A 485 19.31 -1.63 -18.49
N GLN A 486 20.19 -1.81 -19.45
CA GLN A 486 21.28 -2.79 -19.41
C GLN A 486 22.59 -2.13 -19.80
N GLN A 487 23.64 -2.40 -19.04
CA GLN A 487 25.02 -1.99 -19.32
C GLN A 487 25.83 -3.21 -19.76
N LEU A 488 26.68 -3.03 -20.77
CA LEU A 488 27.41 -4.08 -21.46
C LEU A 488 28.84 -3.61 -21.76
N GLY A 489 29.82 -4.19 -21.06
CA GLY A 489 31.24 -3.89 -21.31
C GLY A 489 32.22 -4.95 -20.83
N THR A 490 33.49 -4.65 -21.01
CA THR A 490 34.70 -5.41 -20.66
C THR A 490 35.62 -4.57 -19.77
N GLU A 491 36.86 -4.99 -19.50
CA GLU A 491 37.82 -4.13 -18.76
C GLU A 491 38.34 -2.94 -19.59
N GLY A 492 38.01 -2.88 -20.88
CA GLY A 492 38.48 -1.87 -21.84
C GLY A 492 37.41 -0.82 -22.17
N ASP A 493 37.42 -0.36 -23.42
CA ASP A 493 36.44 0.58 -23.96
C ASP A 493 35.47 -0.17 -24.89
N ASP A 494 34.17 -0.06 -24.59
CA ASP A 494 33.08 -0.72 -25.29
C ASP A 494 32.05 0.33 -25.70
N PHE A 495 32.02 0.67 -26.99
CA PHE A 495 31.14 1.71 -27.54
C PHE A 495 29.95 1.11 -28.28
N SER A 496 28.79 1.74 -28.18
CA SER A 496 27.62 1.52 -29.04
C SER A 496 27.50 2.61 -30.09
N ASN A 497 26.96 2.27 -31.27
CA ASN A 497 26.74 3.25 -32.36
C ASN A 497 25.30 3.26 -32.89
N SER A 498 24.54 2.17 -32.74
CA SER A 498 23.17 2.11 -33.29
C SER A 498 22.30 1.05 -32.64
N ILE A 499 20.98 1.30 -32.68
CA ILE A 499 19.92 0.46 -32.12
C ILE A 499 18.77 0.22 -33.12
N ALA A 500 18.25 -1.01 -33.15
CA ALA A 500 17.06 -1.35 -33.92
C ALA A 500 16.12 -2.26 -33.13
N VAL A 501 14.81 -2.16 -33.39
CA VAL A 501 13.78 -2.99 -32.76
C VAL A 501 12.95 -3.74 -33.80
N ASP A 502 12.68 -5.03 -33.55
CA ASP A 502 11.79 -5.81 -34.41
C ASP A 502 10.32 -5.75 -33.96
N SER A 503 9.42 -6.29 -34.78
CA SER A 503 7.97 -6.30 -34.51
C SER A 503 7.56 -7.14 -33.30
N ALA A 504 8.45 -7.94 -32.72
CA ALA A 504 8.24 -8.65 -31.47
C ALA A 504 8.81 -7.91 -30.25
N GLY A 505 9.39 -6.73 -30.45
CA GLY A 505 10.02 -5.92 -29.42
C GLY A 505 11.42 -6.42 -29.03
N ASN A 506 12.07 -7.28 -29.83
CA ASN A 506 13.48 -7.60 -29.58
C ASN A 506 14.36 -6.45 -30.06
N VAL A 507 15.35 -6.12 -29.25
CA VAL A 507 16.26 -5.00 -29.45
C VAL A 507 17.61 -5.52 -29.92
N TYR A 508 18.20 -4.83 -30.89
CA TYR A 508 19.50 -5.14 -31.48
C TYR A 508 20.38 -3.91 -31.35
N ILE A 509 21.56 -4.07 -30.78
CA ILE A 509 22.54 -2.98 -30.62
C ILE A 509 23.88 -3.42 -31.19
N THR A 510 24.60 -2.49 -31.81
CA THR A 510 25.88 -2.74 -32.48
C THR A 510 26.89 -1.65 -32.11
N GLY A 511 28.17 -1.97 -32.24
CA GLY A 511 29.25 -1.02 -31.96
C GLY A 511 30.63 -1.64 -32.12
N TYR A 512 31.60 -1.16 -31.33
CA TYR A 512 32.98 -1.66 -31.32
C TYR A 512 33.55 -1.78 -29.90
N THR A 513 34.55 -2.63 -29.72
CA THR A 513 35.17 -2.95 -28.41
C THR A 513 36.67 -3.16 -28.57
N ASP A 514 37.50 -2.74 -27.61
CA ASP A 514 38.91 -3.17 -27.52
C ASP A 514 39.13 -4.41 -26.62
N GLY A 515 38.03 -4.97 -26.14
CA GLY A 515 37.97 -6.13 -25.28
C GLY A 515 37.38 -7.38 -25.94
N SER A 516 37.24 -8.43 -25.13
CA SER A 516 36.63 -9.70 -25.54
C SER A 516 35.15 -9.75 -25.14
N LEU A 517 34.33 -8.90 -25.74
CA LEU A 517 32.93 -8.71 -25.38
C LEU A 517 32.04 -9.88 -25.84
N GLY A 518 32.22 -10.34 -27.08
CA GLY A 518 31.42 -11.39 -27.71
C GLY A 518 32.26 -12.47 -28.41
N GLY A 519 33.58 -12.38 -28.31
CA GLY A 519 34.58 -13.26 -28.92
C GLY A 519 36.00 -12.89 -28.45
N ASP A 520 37.03 -13.54 -29.00
CA ASP A 520 38.42 -13.13 -28.77
C ASP A 520 38.70 -11.82 -29.54
N ASN A 521 39.36 -10.85 -28.90
CA ASN A 521 39.74 -9.59 -29.58
C ASN A 521 40.86 -9.85 -30.58
N ALA A 522 40.65 -9.52 -31.86
CA ALA A 522 41.60 -9.80 -32.94
C ALA A 522 42.44 -8.58 -33.35
N GLY A 523 41.85 -7.38 -33.29
CA GLY A 523 42.46 -6.10 -33.65
C GLY A 523 42.73 -5.20 -32.44
N TYR A 524 42.82 -3.88 -32.66
CA TYR A 524 42.72 -2.94 -31.54
C TYR A 524 41.24 -2.72 -31.21
N TYR A 525 40.40 -2.42 -32.21
CA TYR A 525 38.94 -2.48 -32.09
C TYR A 525 38.30 -3.59 -32.91
N ASP A 526 37.32 -4.28 -32.34
CA ASP A 526 36.50 -5.28 -33.00
C ASP A 526 35.02 -4.88 -32.98
N ALA A 527 34.31 -5.10 -34.09
CA ALA A 527 32.88 -4.83 -34.17
C ALA A 527 32.09 -5.86 -33.37
N TRP A 528 30.95 -5.48 -32.79
CA TRP A 528 30.08 -6.41 -32.06
C TRP A 528 28.60 -6.16 -32.32
N LEU A 529 27.78 -7.20 -32.12
CA LEU A 529 26.32 -7.16 -32.25
C LEU A 529 25.69 -7.96 -31.10
N ALA A 530 24.73 -7.36 -30.39
CA ALA A 530 23.97 -8.01 -29.33
C ALA A 530 22.46 -7.94 -29.56
N LYS A 531 21.74 -8.90 -28.99
CA LYS A 531 20.28 -8.98 -29.02
C LYS A 531 19.71 -9.13 -27.62
N TYR A 532 18.66 -8.36 -27.33
CA TYR A 532 17.86 -8.42 -26.11
C TYR A 532 16.40 -8.75 -26.45
N ASP A 533 15.70 -9.41 -25.54
CA ASP A 533 14.24 -9.54 -25.63
C ASP A 533 13.53 -8.27 -25.15
N SER A 534 12.21 -8.21 -25.34
CA SER A 534 11.39 -7.05 -24.97
C SER A 534 11.36 -6.72 -23.47
N SER A 535 11.82 -7.65 -22.63
CA SER A 535 11.96 -7.50 -21.18
C SER A 535 13.39 -7.17 -20.73
N GLY A 536 14.31 -6.92 -21.67
CA GLY A 536 15.69 -6.54 -21.38
C GLY A 536 16.63 -7.71 -21.11
N ASN A 537 16.22 -8.97 -21.34
CA ASN A 537 17.15 -10.09 -21.18
C ASN A 537 18.03 -10.23 -22.42
N GLN A 538 19.36 -10.22 -22.24
CA GLN A 538 20.30 -10.49 -23.32
C GLN A 538 20.16 -11.94 -23.83
N LEU A 539 19.79 -12.11 -25.09
CA LEU A 539 19.60 -13.41 -25.73
C LEU A 539 20.90 -13.96 -26.31
N TRP A 540 21.68 -13.11 -26.96
CA TRP A 540 23.01 -13.46 -27.50
C TRP A 540 23.81 -12.20 -27.80
N LYS A 541 25.14 -12.37 -27.94
CA LYS A 541 26.07 -11.37 -28.48
C LYS A 541 27.15 -12.06 -29.30
N THR A 542 27.69 -11.37 -30.30
CA THR A 542 28.76 -11.86 -31.17
C THR A 542 29.73 -10.73 -31.48
N GLN A 543 31.01 -11.08 -31.68
CA GLN A 543 32.09 -10.17 -32.04
C GLN A 543 32.68 -10.54 -33.40
N LEU A 544 33.17 -9.54 -34.11
CA LEU A 544 33.55 -9.53 -35.53
C LEU A 544 34.87 -8.78 -35.69
N GLY A 545 35.96 -9.48 -35.37
CA GLY A 545 37.31 -8.93 -35.44
C GLY A 545 38.19 -9.51 -36.55
N THR A 546 39.13 -8.69 -36.99
CA THR A 546 40.26 -8.98 -37.86
C THR A 546 41.54 -8.38 -37.27
N GLU A 547 42.68 -8.44 -37.96
CA GLU A 547 43.92 -7.80 -37.45
C GLU A 547 43.92 -6.26 -37.65
N ILE A 548 42.89 -5.71 -38.29
CA ILE A 548 42.64 -4.28 -38.52
C ILE A 548 41.43 -3.90 -37.65
N ASP A 549 41.32 -2.62 -37.30
CA ASP A 549 40.16 -2.11 -36.56
C ASP A 549 38.86 -2.34 -37.35
N ASP A 550 37.88 -2.92 -36.67
CA ASP A 550 36.57 -3.21 -37.19
C ASP A 550 35.53 -2.44 -36.38
N ILE A 551 34.82 -1.52 -37.02
CA ILE A 551 33.81 -0.66 -36.39
C ILE A 551 32.47 -0.93 -37.04
N SER A 552 31.41 -1.17 -36.25
CA SER A 552 30.04 -1.22 -36.76
C SER A 552 29.34 0.10 -36.47
N TYR A 553 28.84 0.79 -37.50
CA TYR A 553 28.17 2.09 -37.34
C TYR A 553 26.65 1.98 -37.23
N SER A 554 26.00 1.08 -37.97
CA SER A 554 24.53 1.04 -38.00
C SER A 554 23.97 -0.39 -38.03
N VAL A 555 22.80 -0.58 -37.40
CA VAL A 555 22.04 -1.83 -37.37
C VAL A 555 20.59 -1.59 -37.82
N ALA A 556 20.06 -2.47 -38.66
CA ALA A 556 18.67 -2.44 -39.09
C ALA A 556 18.06 -3.85 -39.13
N VAL A 557 16.75 -3.95 -38.92
CA VAL A 557 16.03 -5.24 -38.93
C VAL A 557 14.85 -5.22 -39.90
N ASP A 558 14.75 -6.25 -40.75
CA ASP A 558 13.62 -6.37 -41.68
C ASP A 558 12.38 -7.00 -41.02
N GLY A 559 11.22 -6.90 -41.67
CA GLY A 559 9.97 -7.47 -41.18
C GLY A 559 9.95 -9.01 -41.04
N SER A 560 11.00 -9.72 -41.49
CA SER A 560 11.19 -11.16 -41.26
C SER A 560 12.12 -11.46 -40.09
N GLY A 561 12.65 -10.43 -39.40
CA GLY A 561 13.58 -10.55 -38.29
C GLY A 561 15.03 -10.85 -38.71
N ASN A 562 15.41 -10.58 -39.97
CA ASN A 562 16.83 -10.62 -40.35
C ASN A 562 17.49 -9.31 -39.95
N ILE A 563 18.70 -9.42 -39.39
CA ILE A 563 19.49 -8.27 -38.95
C ILE A 563 20.52 -7.93 -40.03
N TYR A 564 20.71 -6.65 -40.27
CA TYR A 564 21.73 -6.12 -41.16
C TYR A 564 22.59 -5.14 -40.37
N ILE A 565 23.90 -5.23 -40.52
CA ILE A 565 24.84 -4.30 -39.92
C ILE A 565 25.83 -3.82 -40.98
N SER A 566 26.21 -2.55 -40.90
CA SER A 566 27.27 -1.95 -41.71
C SER A 566 28.35 -1.33 -40.83
N GLY A 567 29.53 -1.19 -41.42
CA GLY A 567 30.70 -0.73 -40.70
C GLY A 567 31.91 -0.61 -41.60
N GLU A 568 33.04 -0.28 -40.99
CA GLU A 568 34.36 -0.19 -41.63
C GLU A 568 35.33 -1.21 -41.04
N GLY A 569 36.39 -1.48 -41.79
CA GLY A 569 37.47 -2.37 -41.37
C GLY A 569 37.68 -3.58 -42.28
N GLY A 570 38.31 -4.61 -41.71
CA GLY A 570 38.66 -5.85 -42.38
C GLY A 570 37.51 -6.84 -42.54
N VAL A 571 36.36 -6.65 -41.90
CA VAL A 571 35.22 -7.61 -41.94
C VAL A 571 34.79 -7.91 -43.39
N GLY A 572 34.89 -9.19 -43.76
CA GLY A 572 34.49 -9.66 -45.10
C GLY A 572 35.59 -9.61 -46.17
N SER A 573 36.83 -9.23 -45.81
CA SER A 573 37.99 -9.29 -46.70
C SER A 573 38.56 -10.72 -46.80
N GLU A 574 38.08 -11.52 -47.77
CA GLU A 574 38.81 -12.74 -48.17
C GLU A 574 40.09 -12.43 -49.01
N ASN A 575 40.45 -11.15 -49.16
CA ASN A 575 41.61 -10.65 -49.91
C ASN A 575 42.54 -9.83 -49.01
N THR A 576 43.79 -10.25 -48.90
CA THR A 576 44.83 -9.72 -48.00
C THR A 576 45.47 -8.40 -48.45
N ASN A 577 44.74 -7.54 -49.16
CA ASN A 577 45.33 -6.37 -49.82
C ASN A 577 44.33 -5.20 -49.99
N VAL A 578 43.40 -5.05 -49.06
CA VAL A 578 42.44 -3.95 -49.02
C VAL A 578 42.91 -2.95 -47.95
N ALA A 579 42.78 -1.65 -48.24
CA ALA A 579 43.13 -0.57 -47.31
C ALA A 579 42.26 -0.63 -46.04
N ASP A 580 42.69 0.06 -44.99
CA ASP A 580 42.10 0.00 -43.65
C ASP A 580 40.62 0.50 -43.62
N ASP A 581 40.16 1.23 -44.65
CA ASP A 581 38.91 2.01 -44.64
C ASP A 581 37.82 1.50 -45.62
N ASN A 582 37.53 0.19 -45.68
CA ASN A 582 36.46 -0.30 -46.58
C ASN A 582 35.15 -0.54 -45.84
N THR A 583 34.06 0.05 -46.35
CA THR A 583 32.70 -0.25 -45.90
C THR A 583 32.35 -1.72 -46.17
N TRP A 584 31.81 -2.39 -45.15
CA TRP A 584 31.19 -3.70 -45.24
C TRP A 584 29.71 -3.67 -44.86
N LEU A 585 28.97 -4.67 -45.36
CA LEU A 585 27.58 -4.94 -45.03
C LEU A 585 27.44 -6.43 -44.72
N ALA A 586 26.86 -6.77 -43.58
CA ALA A 586 26.59 -8.15 -43.21
C ALA A 586 25.11 -8.38 -42.89
N LYS A 587 24.65 -9.61 -43.12
CA LYS A 587 23.30 -10.08 -42.80
C LYS A 587 23.35 -11.25 -41.84
N TYR A 588 22.47 -11.26 -40.85
CA TYR A 588 22.28 -12.31 -39.86
C TYR A 588 20.83 -12.78 -39.84
N ASP A 589 20.63 -14.02 -39.42
CA ASP A 589 19.30 -14.51 -39.02
C ASP A 589 18.97 -14.09 -37.58
N SER A 590 17.72 -14.28 -37.17
CA SER A 590 17.22 -13.91 -35.85
C SER A 590 17.87 -14.66 -34.67
N PHE A 591 18.66 -15.71 -34.96
CA PHE A 591 19.43 -16.49 -33.99
C PHE A 591 20.89 -16.02 -33.89
N GLY A 592 21.28 -14.97 -34.61
CA GLY A 592 22.65 -14.45 -34.62
C GLY A 592 23.60 -15.19 -35.55
N ASN A 593 23.11 -16.05 -36.46
CA ASN A 593 23.98 -16.69 -37.45
C ASN A 593 24.20 -15.77 -38.64
N ARG A 594 25.47 -15.52 -38.98
CA ARG A 594 25.83 -14.74 -40.17
C ARG A 594 25.47 -15.48 -41.46
N ILE A 595 24.62 -14.88 -42.27
CA ILE A 595 24.17 -15.41 -43.57
C ILE A 595 25.18 -15.04 -44.66
N TRP A 596 25.56 -13.77 -44.74
CA TRP A 596 26.57 -13.28 -45.69
C TRP A 596 27.22 -11.98 -45.21
N THR A 597 28.39 -11.68 -45.76
CA THR A 597 29.08 -10.39 -45.66
C THR A 597 29.48 -9.94 -47.06
N LYS A 598 29.40 -8.65 -47.34
CA LYS A 598 29.75 -7.99 -48.61
C LYS A 598 30.61 -6.76 -48.33
N GLN A 599 31.58 -6.55 -49.19
CA GLN A 599 32.33 -5.31 -49.26
C GLN A 599 31.58 -4.37 -50.21
N VAL A 600 31.35 -3.13 -49.77
CA VAL A 600 30.59 -2.10 -50.49
C VAL A 600 31.54 -1.23 -51.31
N GLY A 601 32.70 -0.87 -50.74
CA GLY A 601 33.77 -0.12 -51.40
C GLY A 601 34.69 0.61 -50.41
N ALA A 602 35.68 1.33 -50.93
CA ALA A 602 36.58 2.19 -50.15
C ALA A 602 35.90 3.55 -49.90
N TYR A 603 34.85 3.49 -49.09
CA TYR A 603 34.01 4.60 -48.69
C TYR A 603 33.86 4.50 -47.17
N PHE A 604 33.60 5.62 -46.51
CA PHE A 604 33.11 5.55 -45.14
C PHE A 604 31.59 5.43 -45.15
N SER A 605 31.04 4.71 -44.18
CA SER A 605 29.60 4.49 -44.03
C SER A 605 29.11 5.02 -42.70
N SER A 606 27.98 5.72 -42.73
CA SER A 606 27.42 6.35 -41.54
C SER A 606 26.18 5.61 -41.04
N ASP A 607 25.25 5.28 -41.94
CA ASP A 607 23.95 4.72 -41.56
C ASP A 607 23.36 3.73 -42.60
N LEU A 608 22.42 2.91 -42.14
CA LEU A 608 21.80 1.78 -42.83
C LEU A 608 20.29 1.72 -42.55
N ALA A 609 19.49 1.79 -43.61
CA ALA A 609 18.05 1.50 -43.57
C ALA A 609 17.70 0.21 -44.30
N VAL A 610 16.59 -0.42 -43.94
CA VAL A 610 16.08 -1.62 -44.61
C VAL A 610 14.58 -1.51 -44.90
N ASP A 611 14.16 -1.92 -46.09
CA ASP A 611 12.74 -1.99 -46.44
C ASP A 611 12.11 -3.36 -46.10
N ASN A 612 10.78 -3.42 -46.15
CA ASN A 612 10.02 -4.66 -45.89
C ASN A 612 10.35 -5.83 -46.84
N ALA A 613 11.00 -5.59 -47.98
CA ALA A 613 11.46 -6.63 -48.89
C ALA A 613 12.90 -7.10 -48.58
N GLY A 614 13.54 -6.53 -47.55
CA GLY A 614 14.91 -6.80 -47.14
C GLY A 614 15.94 -6.17 -48.08
N ASN A 615 15.59 -5.12 -48.84
CA ASN A 615 16.60 -4.33 -49.53
C ASN A 615 17.21 -3.34 -48.54
N THR A 616 18.53 -3.22 -48.54
CA THR A 616 19.25 -2.29 -47.68
C THR A 616 19.69 -1.05 -48.44
N TYR A 617 19.76 0.07 -47.71
CA TYR A 617 20.17 1.38 -48.20
C TYR A 617 21.27 1.87 -47.26
N ILE A 618 22.46 2.13 -47.80
CA ILE A 618 23.62 2.58 -47.02
C ILE A 618 24.02 3.95 -47.52
N THR A 619 24.38 4.84 -46.61
CA THR A 619 24.87 6.19 -46.89
C THR A 619 26.23 6.44 -46.24
N GLY A 620 26.91 7.49 -46.68
CA GLY A 620 28.19 7.93 -46.13
C GLY A 620 28.86 8.93 -47.05
N GLY A 621 30.19 9.01 -47.01
CA GLY A 621 30.96 9.82 -47.97
C GLY A 621 32.12 9.08 -48.62
N ILE A 622 32.65 9.73 -49.66
CA ILE A 622 33.73 9.23 -50.51
C ILE A 622 34.90 10.19 -50.37
N ALA A 623 36.03 9.68 -49.88
CA ALA A 623 37.30 10.42 -49.94
C ALA A 623 37.88 10.38 -51.37
N ASP A 624 38.61 11.42 -51.75
CA ASP A 624 39.35 11.53 -53.01
C ASP A 624 38.50 11.30 -54.28
N PHE A 625 37.23 11.74 -54.29
CA PHE A 625 36.33 11.47 -55.41
C PHE A 625 36.81 12.16 -56.70
N GLU A 626 36.98 11.38 -57.78
CA GLU A 626 37.54 11.82 -59.06
C GLU A 626 38.89 12.60 -58.98
N GLY A 627 39.62 12.46 -57.87
CA GLY A 627 40.88 13.16 -57.61
C GLY A 627 40.72 14.60 -57.12
N SER A 628 39.54 14.95 -56.59
CA SER A 628 39.38 16.07 -55.64
C SER A 628 40.03 15.72 -54.31
N ASP A 629 40.38 16.73 -53.51
CA ASP A 629 40.75 16.53 -52.10
C ASP A 629 39.50 16.59 -51.18
N ASP A 630 38.31 16.82 -51.75
CA ASP A 630 37.04 17.02 -51.04
C ASP A 630 36.24 15.71 -50.86
N PHE A 631 35.42 15.66 -49.81
CA PHE A 631 34.49 14.56 -49.52
C PHE A 631 33.16 14.68 -50.28
N VAL A 632 32.63 13.54 -50.76
CA VAL A 632 31.38 13.50 -51.54
C VAL A 632 30.35 12.56 -50.92
N ALA A 633 29.15 13.05 -50.63
CA ALA A 633 28.05 12.26 -50.07
C ALA A 633 27.57 11.17 -51.05
N TRP A 634 27.25 9.97 -50.56
CA TRP A 634 26.75 8.87 -51.39
C TRP A 634 25.65 8.05 -50.75
N VAL A 635 24.84 7.39 -51.59
CA VAL A 635 23.84 6.40 -51.17
C VAL A 635 23.78 5.21 -52.14
N ALA A 636 23.67 4.00 -51.61
CA ALA A 636 23.56 2.78 -52.41
C ALA A 636 22.46 1.85 -51.93
N LYS A 637 21.82 1.16 -52.88
CA LYS A 637 20.82 0.12 -52.58
C LYS A 637 21.36 -1.26 -52.90
N TYR A 638 21.14 -2.21 -52.00
CA TYR A 638 21.41 -3.62 -52.19
C TYR A 638 20.12 -4.44 -52.06
N ASP A 639 20.01 -5.55 -52.79
CA ASP A 639 18.91 -6.50 -52.58
C ASP A 639 19.17 -7.41 -51.38
N SER A 640 18.16 -8.17 -50.97
CA SER A 640 18.23 -9.08 -49.80
C SER A 640 19.26 -10.20 -49.89
N ASN A 641 19.90 -10.39 -51.06
CA ASN A 641 21.02 -11.31 -51.27
C ASN A 641 22.39 -10.58 -51.25
N GLY A 642 22.40 -9.28 -50.97
CA GLY A 642 23.58 -8.43 -50.94
C GLY A 642 24.09 -8.02 -52.32
N ASN A 643 23.25 -8.02 -53.36
CA ASN A 643 23.65 -7.51 -54.68
C ASN A 643 23.31 -6.03 -54.83
N GLN A 644 24.29 -5.21 -55.20
CA GLN A 644 24.07 -3.79 -55.48
C GLN A 644 23.08 -3.60 -56.65
N ARG A 645 22.08 -2.76 -56.42
CA ARG A 645 21.05 -2.38 -57.41
C ARG A 645 21.35 -1.05 -58.07
N TRP A 646 21.76 -0.08 -57.26
CA TRP A 646 22.18 1.24 -57.72
C TRP A 646 23.09 1.90 -56.69
N PHE A 647 23.82 2.91 -57.13
CA PHE A 647 24.70 3.78 -56.34
C PHE A 647 24.55 5.20 -56.86
N ARG A 648 24.46 6.18 -55.96
CA ARG A 648 24.30 7.60 -56.25
C ARG A 648 25.24 8.40 -55.35
N HIS A 649 25.59 9.59 -55.80
CA HIS A 649 26.33 10.57 -55.02
C HIS A 649 25.70 11.95 -55.19
N LEU A 650 25.93 12.82 -54.20
CA LEU A 650 25.61 14.25 -54.19
C LEU A 650 26.90 14.99 -53.90
N ASP A 651 27.12 16.06 -54.67
CA ASP A 651 28.40 16.75 -54.79
C ASP A 651 28.11 18.24 -55.00
N ALA A 652 28.67 19.08 -54.14
CA ALA A 652 28.65 20.53 -54.15
C ALA A 652 30.10 21.07 -54.22
N GLU A 653 30.34 22.31 -53.78
CA GLU A 653 31.70 22.85 -53.68
C GLU A 653 32.18 22.70 -52.24
N GLY A 654 33.35 22.11 -52.01
CA GLY A 654 33.84 21.79 -50.66
C GLY A 654 33.38 20.40 -50.21
N ASP A 655 33.51 20.13 -48.92
CA ASP A 655 33.17 18.82 -48.36
C ASP A 655 31.65 18.61 -48.24
N ASP A 656 31.19 17.39 -48.62
CA ASP A 656 29.81 16.93 -48.50
C ASP A 656 29.74 15.58 -47.78
N PHE A 657 29.05 15.56 -46.64
CA PHE A 657 28.85 14.35 -45.84
C PHE A 657 27.39 13.90 -45.87
N SER A 658 27.16 12.61 -45.71
CA SER A 658 25.84 12.07 -45.39
C SER A 658 25.92 11.19 -44.15
N TYR A 659 25.05 11.45 -43.18
CA TYR A 659 25.05 10.76 -41.89
C TYR A 659 23.84 9.86 -41.72
N GLY A 660 22.63 10.28 -42.11
CA GLY A 660 21.40 9.51 -41.90
C GLY A 660 20.72 9.07 -43.19
N VAL A 661 20.07 7.90 -43.16
CA VAL A 661 19.23 7.38 -44.25
C VAL A 661 17.92 6.78 -43.76
N ALA A 662 16.80 7.13 -44.40
CA ALA A 662 15.48 6.54 -44.14
C ALA A 662 14.81 6.07 -45.43
N VAL A 663 13.92 5.08 -45.32
CA VAL A 663 13.14 4.55 -46.45
C VAL A 663 11.65 4.47 -46.10
N ASP A 664 10.80 5.00 -46.99
CA ASP A 664 9.35 4.91 -46.81
C ASP A 664 8.75 3.60 -47.35
N ASN A 665 7.48 3.36 -47.05
CA ASN A 665 6.75 2.17 -47.50
C ASN A 665 6.61 2.05 -49.04
N ALA A 666 6.82 3.14 -49.79
CA ALA A 666 6.85 3.12 -51.26
C ALA A 666 8.27 2.84 -51.81
N GLY A 667 9.27 2.74 -50.92
CA GLY A 667 10.67 2.53 -51.24
C GLY A 667 11.39 3.80 -51.68
N ASN A 668 10.85 4.99 -51.42
CA ASN A 668 11.61 6.23 -51.59
C ASN A 668 12.61 6.37 -50.46
N VAL A 669 13.78 6.91 -50.79
CA VAL A 669 14.94 7.00 -49.91
C VAL A 669 15.20 8.45 -49.58
N TYR A 670 15.40 8.76 -48.31
CA TYR A 670 15.71 10.08 -47.79
C TYR A 670 17.09 10.02 -47.17
N ILE A 671 17.96 10.97 -47.50
CA ILE A 671 19.30 11.07 -46.93
C ILE A 671 19.58 12.50 -46.49
N THR A 672 20.29 12.64 -45.39
CA THR A 672 20.66 13.93 -44.80
C THR A 672 22.15 13.96 -44.43
N GLY A 673 22.66 15.17 -44.22
CA GLY A 673 24.04 15.45 -43.85
C GLY A 673 24.32 16.95 -43.92
N ASP A 674 25.58 17.30 -44.04
CA ASP A 674 26.06 18.68 -44.18
C ASP A 674 26.85 18.89 -45.49
N THR A 675 27.00 20.16 -45.87
CA THR A 675 27.73 20.60 -47.06
C THR A 675 28.38 21.95 -46.81
N GLU A 676 29.63 22.13 -47.26
CA GLU A 676 30.31 23.44 -47.28
C GLU A 676 29.86 24.33 -48.47
N GLY A 677 29.06 23.74 -49.37
CA GLY A 677 28.76 24.27 -50.69
C GLY A 677 27.31 24.67 -50.90
N SER A 678 27.05 25.30 -52.05
CA SER A 678 25.69 25.60 -52.49
C SER A 678 25.08 24.39 -53.21
N LEU A 679 24.19 23.64 -52.54
CA LEU A 679 23.60 22.43 -53.10
C LEU A 679 22.44 22.74 -54.07
N GLY A 680 22.69 22.61 -55.37
CA GLY A 680 21.68 22.77 -56.41
C GLY A 680 21.25 24.22 -56.64
N ARG A 681 20.07 24.62 -56.17
CA ARG A 681 19.53 26.00 -56.33
C ARG A 681 19.59 26.84 -55.06
N PHE A 682 19.96 26.22 -53.95
CA PHE A 682 20.07 26.86 -52.66
C PHE A 682 21.49 27.42 -52.54
N ASN A 683 21.63 28.55 -51.85
CA ASN A 683 22.94 29.14 -51.60
C ASN A 683 23.33 28.80 -50.18
N ALA A 684 24.62 28.53 -49.98
CA ALA A 684 25.22 28.43 -48.66
C ALA A 684 24.94 29.70 -47.84
N LYS A 685 24.57 29.54 -46.57
CA LYS A 685 24.34 30.66 -45.64
C LYS A 685 25.47 30.80 -44.63
N GLY A 686 25.96 29.69 -44.09
CA GLY A 686 27.15 29.60 -43.24
C GLY A 686 28.36 29.02 -43.97
N ASP A 687 29.36 28.59 -43.20
CA ASP A 687 30.49 27.82 -43.71
C ASP A 687 30.07 26.34 -43.92
N ILE A 688 29.21 25.80 -43.06
CA ILE A 688 28.60 24.46 -43.18
C ILE A 688 27.07 24.56 -43.05
N ASP A 689 26.32 23.99 -44.00
CA ASP A 689 24.86 23.97 -43.97
C ASP A 689 24.30 22.54 -44.00
N ALA A 690 23.23 22.27 -43.25
CA ALA A 690 22.50 21.00 -43.30
C ALA A 690 21.74 20.84 -44.63
N TRP A 691 21.56 19.59 -45.09
CA TRP A 691 20.79 19.29 -46.30
C TRP A 691 19.97 18.01 -46.19
N LEU A 692 18.92 17.90 -47.02
CA LEU A 692 18.07 16.72 -47.14
C LEU A 692 17.73 16.46 -48.62
N ALA A 693 17.86 15.20 -49.05
CA ALA A 693 17.53 14.77 -50.40
C ALA A 693 16.58 13.58 -50.41
N LYS A 694 15.73 13.52 -51.44
CA LYS A 694 14.83 12.39 -51.71
C LYS A 694 15.13 11.72 -53.04
N TYR A 695 15.25 10.40 -53.04
CA TYR A 695 15.31 9.55 -54.22
C TYR A 695 14.07 8.67 -54.31
N ASP A 696 13.61 8.35 -55.51
CA ASP A 696 12.60 7.31 -55.70
C ASP A 696 13.20 5.90 -55.54
N SER A 697 12.35 4.88 -55.54
CA SER A 697 12.78 3.47 -55.41
C SER A 697 13.71 2.94 -56.51
N SER A 698 13.81 3.66 -57.63
CA SER A 698 14.74 3.41 -58.74
C SER A 698 16.06 4.17 -58.60
N GLY A 699 16.22 4.96 -57.53
CA GLY A 699 17.38 5.78 -57.26
C GLY A 699 17.42 7.05 -58.13
N ILE A 700 16.27 7.60 -58.54
CA ILE A 700 16.22 8.88 -59.25
C ILE A 700 15.95 10.00 -58.22
N LEU A 701 16.83 11.00 -58.17
CA LEU A 701 16.70 12.18 -57.32
C LEU A 701 15.40 12.94 -57.67
N GLN A 702 14.56 13.17 -56.68
CA GLN A 702 13.29 13.89 -56.80
C GLN A 702 13.43 15.35 -56.42
N TRP A 703 14.07 15.62 -55.28
CA TRP A 703 14.35 16.96 -54.79
C TRP A 703 15.50 16.96 -53.78
N THR A 704 16.09 18.13 -53.58
CA THR A 704 17.02 18.47 -52.49
C THR A 704 16.50 19.73 -51.80
N THR A 705 16.86 19.90 -50.54
CA THR A 705 16.72 21.14 -49.77
C THR A 705 17.98 21.34 -48.92
N GLN A 706 18.31 22.60 -48.67
CA GLN A 706 19.42 23.03 -47.82
C GLN A 706 18.84 23.94 -46.73
N LEU A 707 19.29 23.74 -45.50
CA LEU A 707 18.81 24.41 -44.30
C LEU A 707 20.03 24.86 -43.50
N GLY A 708 20.12 26.16 -43.23
CA GLY A 708 21.25 26.72 -42.50
C GLY A 708 20.97 28.11 -41.92
N SER A 709 21.95 28.54 -41.15
CA SER A 709 22.11 29.76 -40.38
C SER A 709 23.36 30.52 -40.88
N ASP A 710 23.80 31.56 -40.16
CA ASP A 710 25.06 32.24 -40.45
C ASP A 710 26.28 31.52 -39.85
N GLY A 711 26.08 30.44 -39.07
CA GLY A 711 27.14 29.56 -38.52
C GLY A 711 27.08 28.15 -39.12
N ASP A 712 27.71 27.18 -38.45
CA ASP A 712 27.77 25.79 -38.91
C ASP A 712 26.51 25.03 -38.51
N ASP A 713 25.91 24.29 -39.44
CA ASP A 713 24.68 23.54 -39.23
C ASP A 713 24.84 22.09 -39.71
N PHE A 714 24.81 21.14 -38.78
CA PHE A 714 24.96 19.72 -39.06
C PHE A 714 23.61 19.00 -38.97
N SER A 715 23.43 17.92 -39.74
CA SER A 715 22.24 17.06 -39.68
C SER A 715 22.62 15.58 -39.69
N TYR A 716 22.47 14.91 -38.55
CA TYR A 716 22.99 13.55 -38.35
C TYR A 716 21.99 12.46 -38.66
N SER A 717 20.69 12.70 -38.48
CA SER A 717 19.69 11.65 -38.56
C SER A 717 18.40 12.10 -39.25
N VAL A 718 17.74 11.14 -39.91
CA VAL A 718 16.51 11.36 -40.68
C VAL A 718 15.49 10.25 -40.41
N ALA A 719 14.23 10.64 -40.19
CA ALA A 719 13.10 9.73 -40.04
C ALA A 719 11.96 10.10 -40.99
N VAL A 720 11.16 9.12 -41.42
CA VAL A 720 9.99 9.32 -42.28
C VAL A 720 8.77 8.62 -41.70
N ASP A 721 7.67 9.36 -41.57
CA ASP A 721 6.41 8.79 -41.05
C ASP A 721 5.57 8.11 -42.15
N ASN A 722 4.48 7.45 -41.74
CA ASN A 722 3.57 6.76 -42.65
C ASN A 722 2.79 7.71 -43.57
N ALA A 723 2.69 9.01 -43.24
CA ALA A 723 2.10 10.03 -44.10
C ALA A 723 3.11 10.57 -45.14
N GLY A 724 4.39 10.23 -44.99
CA GLY A 724 5.49 10.69 -45.83
C GLY A 724 6.05 12.05 -45.42
N ASN A 725 5.78 12.52 -44.19
CA ASN A 725 6.52 13.65 -43.64
C ASN A 725 7.91 13.17 -43.22
N VAL A 726 8.88 14.06 -43.35
CA VAL A 726 10.29 13.77 -43.12
C VAL A 726 10.79 14.66 -42.00
N TYR A 727 11.50 14.08 -41.05
CA TYR A 727 12.05 14.76 -39.90
C TYR A 727 13.57 14.60 -39.91
N ILE A 728 14.30 15.69 -39.65
CA ILE A 728 15.76 15.71 -39.57
C ILE A 728 16.21 16.47 -38.33
N THR A 729 17.39 16.12 -37.81
CA THR A 729 17.95 16.72 -36.60
C THR A 729 19.48 16.79 -36.64
N GLY A 730 20.04 17.75 -35.90
CA GLY A 730 21.46 17.86 -35.61
C GLY A 730 21.76 19.08 -34.74
N ASP A 731 22.98 19.62 -34.82
CA ASP A 731 23.38 20.87 -34.15
C ASP A 731 23.55 22.06 -35.08
N THR A 732 23.61 23.25 -34.47
CA THR A 732 23.76 24.55 -35.14
C THR A 732 24.63 25.47 -34.26
N GLU A 733 25.54 26.24 -34.83
CA GLU A 733 26.34 27.25 -34.11
C GLU A 733 25.78 28.68 -34.31
N ASN A 734 25.27 29.32 -33.24
CA ASN A 734 24.92 30.75 -33.19
C ASN A 734 23.78 31.28 -34.10
N THR A 735 23.18 32.40 -33.66
CA THR A 735 21.73 32.63 -33.75
C THR A 735 21.24 33.64 -34.79
N ASN A 736 21.42 33.38 -36.09
CA ASN A 736 20.62 34.05 -37.13
C ASN A 736 20.35 33.10 -38.31
N GLY A 737 19.11 32.66 -38.50
CA GLY A 737 18.78 31.68 -39.54
C GLY A 737 17.35 31.20 -39.49
N ILE A 738 16.97 30.31 -40.42
CA ILE A 738 15.67 29.62 -40.38
C ILE A 738 15.60 28.67 -39.19
N LEU A 739 16.75 28.16 -38.75
CA LEU A 739 16.88 27.32 -37.57
C LEU A 739 16.77 28.09 -36.26
N SER A 740 16.64 29.44 -36.25
CA SER A 740 16.70 30.28 -35.06
C SER A 740 15.36 30.95 -34.74
N GLU A 741 14.71 30.55 -33.64
CA GLU A 741 13.75 31.39 -32.92
C GLU A 741 14.49 32.14 -31.80
N THR A 742 14.05 33.33 -31.42
CA THR A 742 14.84 34.32 -30.68
C THR A 742 15.47 33.84 -29.34
N ASN A 743 16.82 33.95 -29.26
CA ASN A 743 17.58 34.54 -28.13
C ASN A 743 18.08 33.64 -26.96
N THR A 744 19.04 32.74 -27.22
CA THR A 744 20.11 32.35 -26.26
C THR A 744 21.45 32.28 -26.99
N ALA A 745 22.56 32.66 -26.36
CA ALA A 745 23.82 32.91 -27.06
C ALA A 745 24.58 31.63 -27.52
N LYS A 746 23.99 30.43 -27.37
CA LYS A 746 24.61 29.14 -27.65
C LYS A 746 23.57 27.99 -27.77
N SER A 747 22.64 28.01 -28.73
CA SER A 747 21.72 26.85 -28.92
C SER A 747 22.40 25.74 -29.74
N HIS A 748 22.19 24.46 -29.42
CA HIS A 748 22.99 23.35 -29.98
C HIS A 748 22.23 22.10 -30.49
N ALA A 749 20.93 21.91 -30.27
CA ALA A 749 20.19 20.84 -30.97
C ALA A 749 18.98 21.43 -31.69
N TRP A 750 18.62 20.88 -32.86
CA TRP A 750 17.46 21.33 -33.61
C TRP A 750 16.71 20.17 -34.27
N LEU A 751 15.43 20.40 -34.56
CA LEU A 751 14.53 19.46 -35.22
C LEU A 751 13.74 20.18 -36.32
N ALA A 752 13.69 19.63 -37.52
CA ALA A 752 12.90 20.19 -38.61
C ALA A 752 11.97 19.16 -39.24
N LYS A 753 10.74 19.58 -39.57
CA LYS A 753 9.75 18.78 -40.30
C LYS A 753 9.56 19.29 -41.72
N TYR A 754 9.54 18.36 -42.67
CA TYR A 754 9.21 18.59 -44.08
C TYR A 754 8.01 17.75 -44.49
N ASP A 755 7.22 18.26 -45.42
CA ASP A 755 6.22 17.43 -46.10
C ASP A 755 6.87 16.52 -47.16
N SER A 756 6.09 15.58 -47.72
CA SER A 756 6.57 14.64 -48.75
C SER A 756 7.10 15.28 -50.04
N SER A 757 6.82 16.57 -50.26
CA SER A 757 7.28 17.37 -51.40
C SER A 757 8.61 18.10 -51.15
N GLY A 758 9.13 18.01 -49.93
CA GLY A 758 10.36 18.70 -49.51
C GLY A 758 10.11 20.15 -49.07
N THR A 759 8.88 20.51 -48.69
CA THR A 759 8.57 21.84 -48.16
C THR A 759 8.67 21.83 -46.64
N LEU A 760 9.52 22.70 -46.09
CA LEU A 760 9.67 22.89 -44.64
C LEU A 760 8.34 23.33 -44.01
N GLN A 761 7.91 22.66 -42.95
CA GLN A 761 6.68 22.93 -42.21
C GLN A 761 6.97 23.74 -40.95
N TRP A 762 7.90 23.27 -40.11
CA TRP A 762 8.30 23.91 -38.86
C TRP A 762 9.71 23.47 -38.45
N THR A 763 10.30 24.24 -37.54
CA THR A 763 11.60 23.96 -36.89
C THR A 763 11.46 24.15 -35.38
N GLN A 764 12.18 23.36 -34.59
CA GLN A 764 12.30 23.49 -33.14
C GLN A 764 13.77 23.50 -32.74
N GLN A 765 14.10 24.23 -31.69
CA GLN A 765 15.44 24.20 -31.06
C GLN A 765 15.35 23.66 -29.64
N LEU A 766 16.41 23.00 -29.19
CA LEU A 766 16.57 22.44 -27.85
C LEU A 766 18.02 22.66 -27.37
N GLY A 767 18.20 23.03 -26.10
CA GLY A 767 19.52 23.25 -25.50
C GLY A 767 19.49 24.29 -24.37
N THR A 768 20.64 24.49 -23.72
CA THR A 768 20.84 25.42 -22.60
C THR A 768 21.89 26.48 -22.92
N GLU A 769 21.98 27.56 -22.10
CA GLU A 769 23.00 28.61 -22.29
C GLU A 769 24.42 28.17 -21.91
N ASP A 770 24.53 27.15 -21.06
CA ASP A 770 25.79 26.64 -20.52
C ASP A 770 26.43 25.59 -21.42
N ASP A 771 25.66 25.07 -22.39
CA ASP A 771 26.13 24.02 -23.26
C ASP A 771 27.41 24.47 -24.03
N ASP A 772 28.44 23.63 -24.07
CA ASP A 772 29.62 23.76 -24.94
C ASP A 772 29.82 22.36 -25.57
N PHE A 773 28.96 22.03 -26.53
CA PHE A 773 29.00 20.73 -27.21
C PHE A 773 30.29 20.56 -28.00
N SER A 774 30.93 19.39 -27.85
CA SER A 774 32.12 19.09 -28.62
C SER A 774 31.96 17.97 -29.64
N TYR A 775 31.03 17.01 -29.52
CA TYR A 775 30.86 15.92 -30.49
C TYR A 775 29.51 15.20 -30.29
N SER A 776 28.41 15.72 -30.86
CA SER A 776 27.07 15.21 -30.52
C SER A 776 26.49 14.29 -31.59
N SER A 777 26.17 13.06 -31.22
CA SER A 777 25.44 12.07 -32.04
C SER A 777 23.94 12.19 -31.80
N TYR A 778 23.27 13.10 -32.51
CA TYR A 778 21.81 13.21 -32.43
C TYR A 778 21.11 12.17 -33.30
N SER A 779 20.09 11.52 -32.74
CA SER A 779 19.27 10.56 -33.49
C SER A 779 17.77 10.81 -33.31
N ILE A 780 17.00 10.47 -34.35
CA ILE A 780 15.57 10.71 -34.45
C ILE A 780 14.79 9.46 -34.86
N ALA A 781 13.66 9.22 -34.17
CA ALA A 781 12.69 8.20 -34.54
C ALA A 781 11.27 8.78 -34.57
N VAL A 782 10.38 8.17 -35.36
CA VAL A 782 8.97 8.57 -35.45
C VAL A 782 8.07 7.34 -35.29
N ASP A 783 7.06 7.45 -34.43
CA ASP A 783 6.10 6.36 -34.22
C ASP A 783 4.94 6.39 -35.23
N ASN A 784 4.06 5.40 -35.14
CA ASN A 784 2.90 5.29 -36.02
C ASN A 784 1.83 6.38 -35.80
N ALA A 785 1.85 7.06 -34.65
CA ALA A 785 0.96 8.18 -34.35
C ALA A 785 1.52 9.51 -34.89
N GLY A 786 2.80 9.52 -35.30
CA GLY A 786 3.50 10.71 -35.78
C GLY A 786 4.22 11.48 -34.67
N ASN A 787 4.36 10.90 -33.48
CA ASN A 787 5.20 11.48 -32.44
C ASN A 787 6.67 11.26 -32.79
N VAL A 788 7.48 12.27 -32.52
CA VAL A 788 8.89 12.32 -32.84
C VAL A 788 9.69 12.19 -31.56
N TYR A 789 10.69 11.31 -31.57
CA TYR A 789 11.59 11.05 -30.45
C TYR A 789 12.98 11.47 -30.87
N LEU A 790 13.64 12.24 -30.02
CA LEU A 790 14.96 12.82 -30.27
C LEU A 790 15.87 12.53 -29.09
N THR A 791 17.12 12.17 -29.35
CA THR A 791 18.12 11.92 -28.30
C THR A 791 19.46 12.55 -28.63
N GLY A 792 20.27 12.80 -27.59
CA GLY A 792 21.64 13.28 -27.67
C GLY A 792 22.24 13.38 -26.26
N ASP A 793 23.31 14.14 -26.11
CA ASP A 793 23.99 14.45 -24.85
C ASP A 793 23.86 15.94 -24.47
N THR A 794 24.25 16.35 -23.26
CA THR A 794 24.29 17.76 -22.79
C THR A 794 25.29 17.94 -21.63
N ASP A 795 26.03 19.05 -21.61
CA ASP A 795 26.84 19.50 -20.45
C ASP A 795 26.11 20.55 -19.58
N GLY A 796 24.84 20.81 -19.88
CA GLY A 796 23.94 21.69 -19.12
C GLY A 796 22.74 20.98 -18.50
N ASP A 797 21.86 21.78 -17.88
CA ASP A 797 20.61 21.34 -17.25
C ASP A 797 19.46 21.32 -18.27
N LEU A 798 19.27 20.21 -19.00
CA LEU A 798 18.31 20.06 -20.10
C LEU A 798 17.20 19.06 -19.75
N GLY A 799 16.19 19.53 -19.00
CA GLY A 799 15.11 18.66 -18.52
C GLY A 799 15.48 17.82 -17.29
N GLY A 800 16.66 18.07 -16.71
CA GLY A 800 17.15 17.52 -15.44
C GLY A 800 18.32 18.36 -14.92
N THR A 801 19.01 17.87 -13.89
CA THR A 801 20.27 18.47 -13.41
C THR A 801 21.43 17.68 -13.98
N ASN A 802 22.42 18.38 -14.55
CA ASN A 802 23.65 17.78 -15.02
C ASN A 802 24.42 17.15 -13.86
N ALA A 803 24.57 15.84 -13.90
CA ALA A 803 25.24 15.08 -12.85
C ALA A 803 26.76 14.97 -13.08
N GLY A 804 27.20 15.05 -14.34
CA GLY A 804 28.52 14.69 -14.80
C GLY A 804 29.20 15.76 -15.65
N TYR A 805 29.95 15.33 -16.68
CA TYR A 805 30.48 16.23 -17.71
C TYR A 805 29.54 16.30 -18.93
N TYR A 806 29.01 15.15 -19.34
CA TYR A 806 27.92 15.03 -20.30
C TYR A 806 26.88 14.06 -19.75
N ASP A 807 25.60 14.40 -19.90
CA ASP A 807 24.48 13.50 -19.61
C ASP A 807 23.67 13.25 -20.90
N ALA A 808 23.16 12.03 -21.06
CA ALA A 808 22.25 11.69 -22.14
C ALA A 808 20.88 12.36 -21.93
N TRP A 809 20.13 12.61 -22.99
CA TRP A 809 18.75 13.04 -22.91
C TRP A 809 17.86 12.41 -23.98
N LEU A 810 16.57 12.34 -23.69
CA LEU A 810 15.52 11.87 -24.60
C LEU A 810 14.36 12.87 -24.54
N ALA A 811 13.95 13.38 -25.70
CA ALA A 811 12.83 14.29 -25.86
C ALA A 811 11.75 13.68 -26.78
N LYS A 812 10.49 14.05 -26.55
CA LYS A 812 9.37 13.68 -27.42
C LYS A 812 8.56 14.90 -27.83
N TYR A 813 8.21 14.94 -29.11
CA TYR A 813 7.40 15.98 -29.74
C TYR A 813 6.16 15.37 -30.39
N ASP A 814 5.06 16.11 -30.47
CA ASP A 814 3.95 15.73 -31.35
C ASP A 814 4.28 16.01 -32.82
N SER A 815 3.35 15.64 -33.71
CA SER A 815 3.50 15.88 -35.13
C SER A 815 3.45 17.36 -35.52
N ASP A 816 2.91 18.24 -34.66
CA ASP A 816 2.81 19.68 -34.88
C ASP A 816 4.06 20.44 -34.39
N GLY A 817 4.98 19.73 -33.74
CA GLY A 817 6.27 20.25 -33.28
C GLY A 817 6.22 20.79 -31.85
N ASN A 818 5.16 20.52 -31.09
CA ASN A 818 5.14 20.86 -29.67
C ASN A 818 5.99 19.85 -28.90
N GLN A 819 6.92 20.34 -28.08
CA GLN A 819 7.64 19.47 -27.15
C GLN A 819 6.68 19.01 -26.05
N LEU A 820 6.55 17.71 -25.92
CA LEU A 820 5.62 17.11 -24.98
C LEU A 820 6.33 16.54 -23.73
N SER A 821 7.59 16.09 -23.86
CA SER A 821 8.39 15.67 -22.72
C SER A 821 9.89 15.74 -23.02
N ILE A 822 10.70 15.83 -21.96
CA ILE A 822 12.15 15.66 -22.02
C ILE A 822 12.64 15.03 -20.71
N LYS A 823 13.66 14.18 -20.82
CA LYS A 823 14.32 13.54 -19.68
C LYS A 823 15.83 13.54 -19.89
N GLN A 824 16.56 13.96 -18.87
CA GLN A 824 18.01 13.81 -18.77
C GLN A 824 18.36 12.55 -17.98
N ILE A 825 19.43 11.87 -18.39
CA ILE A 825 19.86 10.54 -17.97
C ILE A 825 21.38 10.60 -17.81
N GLY A 826 21.86 10.62 -16.56
CA GLY A 826 23.30 10.71 -16.32
C GLY A 826 23.71 10.37 -14.89
N THR A 827 25.02 10.23 -14.73
CA THR A 827 25.75 9.86 -13.53
C THR A 827 26.79 10.94 -13.20
N ALA A 828 27.71 10.69 -12.27
CA ALA A 828 28.83 11.61 -12.05
C ALA A 828 29.90 11.53 -13.16
N GLY A 829 29.78 10.55 -14.07
CA GLY A 829 30.66 10.31 -15.20
C GLY A 829 30.29 11.09 -16.46
N GLU A 830 30.72 10.57 -17.60
CA GLU A 830 30.20 10.96 -18.92
C GLU A 830 29.20 9.91 -19.36
N ASP A 831 28.01 10.34 -19.74
CA ASP A 831 26.91 9.52 -20.24
C ASP A 831 26.43 10.12 -21.57
N SER A 832 26.57 9.38 -22.67
CA SER A 832 26.13 9.80 -24.00
C SER A 832 24.95 8.97 -24.47
N SER A 833 24.16 9.51 -25.40
CA SER A 833 23.18 8.74 -26.18
C SER A 833 23.48 8.94 -27.66
N VAL A 834 23.47 7.86 -28.43
CA VAL A 834 23.92 7.85 -29.83
C VAL A 834 22.80 7.51 -30.82
N ASP A 835 21.80 6.73 -30.41
CA ASP A 835 20.73 6.29 -31.31
C ASP A 835 19.41 6.02 -30.58
N VAL A 836 18.28 6.25 -31.26
CA VAL A 836 16.92 6.05 -30.76
C VAL A 836 16.06 5.28 -31.76
N THR A 837 15.24 4.35 -31.27
CA THR A 837 14.24 3.65 -32.08
C THR A 837 12.94 3.47 -31.30
N VAL A 838 11.83 3.27 -32.02
CA VAL A 838 10.49 3.11 -31.42
C VAL A 838 9.78 1.90 -32.02
N ASP A 839 9.17 1.09 -31.16
CA ASP A 839 8.41 -0.07 -31.61
C ASP A 839 6.97 0.28 -32.02
N SER A 840 6.25 -0.71 -32.57
CA SER A 840 4.88 -0.50 -33.05
C SER A 840 3.85 -0.18 -31.96
N ILE A 841 4.19 -0.39 -30.68
CA ILE A 841 3.31 -0.10 -29.55
C ILE A 841 3.71 1.21 -28.83
N GLY A 842 4.75 1.90 -29.30
CA GLY A 842 5.21 3.18 -28.76
C GLY A 842 6.25 3.07 -27.65
N SER A 843 6.83 1.89 -27.41
CA SER A 843 8.00 1.81 -26.52
C SER A 843 9.21 2.37 -27.24
N VAL A 844 9.96 3.20 -26.52
CA VAL A 844 11.15 3.89 -27.03
C VAL A 844 12.39 3.20 -26.50
N TYR A 845 13.39 3.03 -27.34
CA TYR A 845 14.66 2.43 -26.98
C TYR A 845 15.78 3.36 -27.38
N ILE A 846 16.74 3.56 -26.48
CA ILE A 846 17.94 4.35 -26.74
C ILE A 846 19.17 3.55 -26.36
N THR A 847 20.30 3.84 -27.02
CA THR A 847 21.61 3.27 -26.71
C THR A 847 22.64 4.39 -26.61
N GLY A 848 23.71 4.16 -25.86
CA GLY A 848 24.83 5.07 -25.78
C GLY A 848 25.95 4.52 -24.92
N ASP A 849 26.81 5.38 -24.43
CA ASP A 849 28.02 4.99 -23.69
C ASP A 849 28.05 5.66 -22.31
N THR A 850 28.71 5.01 -21.34
CA THR A 850 28.91 5.57 -20.00
C THR A 850 30.27 5.19 -19.45
N ASN A 851 30.95 6.11 -18.76
CA ASN A 851 32.19 5.81 -18.02
C ASN A 851 31.95 5.57 -16.51
N ASP A 852 30.69 5.46 -16.10
CA ASP A 852 30.28 5.17 -14.73
C ASP A 852 29.16 4.10 -14.70
N THR A 853 28.57 3.91 -13.53
CA THR A 853 27.52 2.93 -13.30
C THR A 853 26.15 3.57 -13.47
N LEU A 854 25.63 3.61 -14.70
CA LEU A 854 24.28 4.12 -14.99
C LEU A 854 23.21 3.20 -14.39
N GLN A 855 23.20 1.93 -14.81
CA GLN A 855 22.51 0.80 -14.14
C GLN A 855 23.17 -0.52 -14.55
N GLY A 856 24.01 -1.09 -13.67
CA GLY A 856 24.78 -2.30 -13.96
C GLY A 856 26.03 -2.40 -13.09
N GLU A 857 27.02 -3.19 -13.52
CA GLU A 857 28.40 -3.05 -13.04
C GLU A 857 29.19 -2.38 -14.17
N ASN A 858 29.83 -1.23 -13.90
CA ASN A 858 30.82 -0.67 -14.82
C ASN A 858 32.03 -1.60 -14.88
N ALA A 859 32.25 -2.23 -16.03
CA ALA A 859 33.26 -3.27 -16.20
C ALA A 859 34.65 -2.69 -16.53
N GLY A 860 34.69 -1.51 -17.15
CA GLY A 860 35.89 -0.94 -17.77
C GLY A 860 36.00 0.57 -17.64
N ASN A 861 36.59 1.21 -18.66
CA ASN A 861 36.62 2.68 -18.69
C ASN A 861 35.34 3.25 -19.30
N ILE A 862 34.86 2.65 -20.40
CA ILE A 862 33.64 3.05 -21.10
C ILE A 862 32.87 1.78 -21.42
N ASP A 863 31.60 1.75 -21.02
CA ASP A 863 30.68 0.65 -21.30
C ASP A 863 29.51 1.16 -22.15
N ALA A 864 29.08 0.33 -23.10
CA ALA A 864 27.85 0.55 -23.84
C ALA A 864 26.63 0.30 -22.93
N TRP A 865 25.55 1.03 -23.14
CA TRP A 865 24.28 0.81 -22.46
C TRP A 865 23.10 0.91 -23.41
N VAL A 866 22.01 0.24 -23.05
CA VAL A 866 20.73 0.27 -23.75
C VAL A 866 19.59 0.40 -22.76
N ALA A 867 18.62 1.26 -23.04
CA ALA A 867 17.45 1.44 -22.22
C ALA A 867 16.15 1.37 -23.03
N LYS A 868 15.10 0.85 -22.40
CA LYS A 868 13.72 0.91 -22.85
C LYS A 868 12.94 1.84 -21.94
N TYR A 869 12.23 2.78 -22.55
CA TYR A 869 11.21 3.60 -21.91
C TYR A 869 9.84 3.24 -22.45
N THR A 870 8.92 3.01 -21.55
CA THR A 870 7.49 2.85 -21.81
C THR A 870 6.79 4.05 -21.19
N ASN A 871 5.80 4.61 -21.88
CA ASN A 871 5.11 5.84 -21.47
C ASN A 871 6.00 7.09 -21.45
N PHE A 872 6.86 7.24 -22.47
CA PHE A 872 7.45 8.54 -22.76
C PHE A 872 6.31 9.43 -23.30
N ILE A 873 5.78 10.28 -22.39
CA ILE A 873 4.45 10.91 -22.34
C ILE A 873 3.33 9.97 -21.92
N SER A 874 2.68 10.32 -20.81
CA SER A 874 1.34 9.83 -20.53
C SER A 874 0.35 10.51 -21.46
N ASP A 875 -0.11 9.83 -22.52
CA ASP A 875 -1.42 10.11 -23.16
C ASP A 875 -2.60 9.70 -22.23
N ALA A 876 -2.31 9.48 -20.94
CA ALA A 876 -3.29 9.23 -19.91
C ALA A 876 -3.68 10.58 -19.28
N PRO A 877 -4.97 10.78 -18.94
CA PRO A 877 -5.44 11.92 -18.16
C PRO A 877 -4.44 12.29 -17.06
N GLN A 878 -3.82 13.46 -17.19
CA GLN A 878 -3.00 14.02 -16.13
C GLN A 878 -3.92 14.67 -15.10
N VAL A 879 -3.63 14.42 -13.84
CA VAL A 879 -4.15 15.25 -12.76
C VAL A 879 -3.01 16.15 -12.29
N ALA A 880 -2.99 17.41 -12.72
CA ALA A 880 -1.98 18.38 -12.32
C ALA A 880 -2.51 19.25 -11.17
N PHE A 881 -1.70 19.44 -10.13
CA PHE A 881 -2.04 20.26 -8.98
C PHE A 881 -1.06 21.43 -8.85
N ALA A 882 -1.57 22.61 -8.55
CA ALA A 882 -0.78 23.75 -8.13
C ALA A 882 -0.01 23.44 -6.84
N SER A 883 1.20 23.99 -6.73
CA SER A 883 1.99 23.95 -5.51
C SER A 883 1.52 25.07 -4.55
N THR A 884 1.98 25.09 -3.29
CA THR A 884 1.36 25.96 -2.27
C THR A 884 1.47 27.47 -2.53
N PHE A 885 0.35 28.21 -2.41
CA PHE A 885 0.18 29.68 -2.25
C PHE A 885 0.84 30.62 -3.27
N ASN A 886 1.38 30.12 -4.38
CA ASN A 886 2.03 30.92 -5.42
C ASN A 886 1.19 30.89 -6.70
N ASN A 887 1.28 31.95 -7.49
CA ASN A 887 0.68 31.97 -8.83
C ASN A 887 1.36 30.91 -9.72
N ASP A 888 0.68 29.81 -9.96
CA ASP A 888 1.21 28.66 -10.69
C ASP A 888 0.76 28.66 -12.16
N ASN A 889 1.55 28.03 -13.04
CA ASN A 889 1.17 27.76 -14.43
C ASN A 889 1.01 26.26 -14.60
N LEU A 890 -0.24 25.80 -14.65
CA LEU A 890 -0.63 24.41 -14.84
C LEU A 890 -0.88 24.18 -16.32
N ILE A 891 -0.11 23.26 -16.90
CA ILE A 891 -0.21 22.89 -18.31
C ILE A 891 -0.57 21.40 -18.36
N GLY A 892 -1.70 21.10 -18.99
CA GLY A 892 -2.16 19.75 -19.26
C GLY A 892 -1.50 19.15 -20.50
N THR A 893 -1.76 17.87 -20.68
CA THR A 893 -1.33 17.04 -21.80
C THR A 893 -2.30 17.17 -23.00
N PRO A 894 -2.05 16.44 -24.10
CA PRO A 894 -3.04 16.26 -25.17
C PRO A 894 -4.23 15.33 -24.84
N GLY A 895 -4.39 14.90 -23.58
CA GLY A 895 -5.46 14.01 -23.09
C GLY A 895 -6.66 14.76 -22.48
N ASN A 896 -7.61 14.04 -21.87
CA ASN A 896 -8.67 14.69 -21.08
C ASN A 896 -8.17 14.87 -19.64
N ASP A 897 -7.62 16.04 -19.33
CA ASP A 897 -6.91 16.28 -18.08
C ASP A 897 -7.80 16.82 -16.96
N VAL A 898 -7.27 16.79 -15.74
CA VAL A 898 -7.87 17.43 -14.57
C VAL A 898 -6.82 18.37 -13.97
N LEU A 899 -6.93 19.67 -14.24
CA LEU A 899 -6.01 20.68 -13.71
C LEU A 899 -6.67 21.39 -12.53
N ILE A 900 -6.00 21.36 -11.38
CA ILE A 900 -6.52 21.89 -10.13
C ILE A 900 -5.53 22.92 -9.57
N GLY A 901 -5.90 24.19 -9.63
CA GLY A 901 -5.24 25.34 -9.04
C GLY A 901 -5.28 25.34 -7.51
N SER A 902 -5.00 26.49 -6.91
CA SER A 902 -4.92 26.68 -5.47
C SER A 902 -5.64 27.97 -5.03
N SER A 903 -5.30 28.50 -3.85
CA SER A 903 -5.92 29.76 -3.37
C SER A 903 -5.23 31.04 -3.87
N SER A 904 -4.33 30.94 -4.83
CA SER A 904 -3.58 32.04 -5.47
C SER A 904 -4.08 32.28 -6.90
N ASN A 905 -3.47 33.20 -7.64
CA ASN A 905 -3.89 33.51 -9.01
C ASN A 905 -3.14 32.60 -10.00
N ASP A 906 -3.79 31.55 -10.45
CA ASP A 906 -3.16 30.50 -11.24
C ASP A 906 -3.52 30.62 -12.73
N THR A 907 -2.68 30.06 -13.60
CA THR A 907 -2.92 29.96 -15.05
C THR A 907 -3.10 28.48 -15.39
N LEU A 908 -4.24 28.12 -15.96
CA LEU A 908 -4.59 26.74 -16.31
C LEU A 908 -4.72 26.63 -17.84
N VAL A 909 -3.84 25.83 -18.43
CA VAL A 909 -3.78 25.53 -19.87
C VAL A 909 -4.12 24.06 -20.06
N GLY A 910 -5.36 23.75 -20.45
CA GLY A 910 -5.82 22.35 -20.61
C GLY A 910 -5.02 21.57 -21.65
N GLY A 911 -4.82 22.16 -22.83
CA GLY A 911 -4.20 21.48 -23.95
C GLY A 911 -5.26 21.08 -24.98
N THR A 912 -5.02 19.99 -25.71
CA THR A 912 -6.05 19.37 -26.54
C THR A 912 -6.71 18.25 -25.76
N GLY A 913 -8.03 18.05 -25.89
CA GLY A 913 -8.79 17.13 -25.04
C GLY A 913 -10.03 17.81 -24.47
N ASN A 914 -10.89 17.05 -23.78
CA ASN A 914 -11.96 17.64 -22.98
C ASN A 914 -11.49 17.68 -21.53
N ASP A 915 -10.89 18.80 -21.14
CA ASP A 915 -10.23 18.92 -19.84
C ASP A 915 -11.20 19.33 -18.74
N THR A 916 -10.82 19.14 -17.48
CA THR A 916 -11.53 19.62 -16.30
C THR A 916 -10.62 20.59 -15.55
N LEU A 917 -10.99 21.87 -15.52
CA LEU A 917 -10.17 22.94 -14.96
C LEU A 917 -10.85 23.50 -13.69
N THR A 918 -10.12 23.54 -12.58
CA THR A 918 -10.59 24.07 -11.28
C THR A 918 -9.57 25.09 -10.77
N GLY A 919 -9.96 26.36 -10.64
CA GLY A 919 -9.04 27.42 -10.15
C GLY A 919 -8.97 27.53 -8.62
N TYR A 920 -10.07 27.19 -7.94
CA TYR A 920 -10.41 27.50 -6.55
C TYR A 920 -10.66 28.98 -6.26
N THR A 921 -9.80 29.64 -5.48
CA THR A 921 -10.04 31.03 -5.05
C THR A 921 -8.84 31.85 -5.46
N GLY A 922 -9.03 32.92 -6.20
CA GLY A 922 -7.93 33.61 -6.84
C GLY A 922 -8.47 34.39 -8.01
N GLY A 923 -7.64 35.23 -8.63
CA GLY A 923 -7.94 35.74 -9.96
C GLY A 923 -7.28 34.82 -10.98
N ASP A 924 -7.99 33.76 -11.37
CA ASP A 924 -7.43 32.68 -12.17
C ASP A 924 -7.60 32.91 -13.66
N ILE A 925 -6.68 32.37 -14.44
CA ILE A 925 -6.63 32.46 -15.90
C ILE A 925 -6.86 31.08 -16.49
N PHE A 926 -7.90 30.93 -17.31
CA PHE A 926 -8.18 29.71 -18.08
C PHE A 926 -7.83 29.95 -19.54
N VAL A 927 -6.90 29.20 -20.11
CA VAL A 927 -6.34 29.46 -21.45
C VAL A 927 -6.98 28.55 -22.50
N LEU A 928 -7.48 29.15 -23.57
CA LEU A 928 -7.99 28.48 -24.77
C LEU A 928 -7.10 28.86 -25.97
N ASN A 929 -6.37 27.88 -26.50
CA ASN A 929 -5.37 28.06 -27.55
C ASN A 929 -5.97 27.91 -28.95
N ALA A 930 -6.88 26.95 -29.16
CA ALA A 930 -7.52 26.74 -30.47
C ALA A 930 -9.03 26.44 -30.37
N PRO A 931 -9.86 26.85 -31.37
CA PRO A 931 -11.30 26.56 -31.37
C PRO A 931 -11.65 25.07 -31.42
N ASN A 932 -10.71 24.22 -31.83
CA ASN A 932 -10.86 22.77 -31.99
C ASN A 932 -9.97 21.96 -31.03
N GLN A 933 -9.46 22.57 -29.95
CA GLN A 933 -8.66 21.87 -28.95
C GLN A 933 -9.48 20.81 -28.19
N GLY A 934 -10.79 21.02 -28.07
CA GLY A 934 -11.74 20.18 -27.35
C GLY A 934 -12.69 21.05 -26.56
N VAL A 935 -13.55 20.46 -25.71
CA VAL A 935 -14.55 21.18 -24.93
C VAL A 935 -14.24 21.07 -23.45
N ASP A 936 -13.50 22.07 -22.95
CA ASP A 936 -13.04 22.08 -21.56
C ASP A 936 -14.19 22.39 -20.59
N LEU A 937 -14.19 21.71 -19.45
CA LEU A 937 -15.09 21.92 -18.34
C LEU A 937 -14.40 22.78 -17.28
N ILE A 938 -14.76 24.05 -17.20
CA ILE A 938 -14.33 24.95 -16.13
C ILE A 938 -15.32 24.80 -14.97
N THR A 939 -14.84 24.39 -13.80
CA THR A 939 -15.69 23.88 -12.71
C THR A 939 -16.16 24.94 -11.71
N ASP A 940 -15.42 26.03 -11.55
CA ASP A 940 -15.65 27.01 -10.48
C ASP A 940 -15.47 28.48 -10.86
N PHE A 941 -15.50 28.78 -12.17
CA PHE A 941 -15.31 30.13 -12.71
C PHE A 941 -16.07 31.24 -11.95
N SER A 942 -15.32 32.19 -11.38
CA SER A 942 -15.75 33.37 -10.64
C SER A 942 -15.71 34.61 -11.55
N PRO A 943 -16.84 35.12 -12.08
CA PRO A 943 -16.84 36.23 -13.04
C PRO A 943 -16.37 37.58 -12.46
N THR A 944 -16.13 37.66 -11.15
CA THR A 944 -15.57 38.85 -10.49
C THR A 944 -14.05 38.81 -10.32
N GLU A 945 -13.44 37.64 -10.49
CA GLU A 945 -12.01 37.42 -10.19
C GLU A 945 -11.29 36.80 -11.40
N ASP A 946 -11.93 35.86 -12.09
CA ASP A 946 -11.31 35.03 -13.15
C ASP A 946 -11.46 35.61 -14.56
N VAL A 947 -10.54 35.20 -15.43
CA VAL A 947 -10.48 35.60 -16.84
C VAL A 947 -10.22 34.37 -17.72
N ILE A 948 -10.88 34.32 -18.87
CA ILE A 948 -10.58 33.37 -19.95
C ILE A 948 -9.63 34.06 -20.93
N HIS A 949 -8.44 33.49 -21.10
CA HIS A 949 -7.48 33.93 -22.11
C HIS A 949 -7.70 33.14 -23.40
N VAL A 950 -7.77 33.86 -24.52
CA VAL A 950 -7.96 33.27 -25.84
C VAL A 950 -6.83 33.71 -26.77
N SER A 951 -6.10 32.75 -27.32
CA SER A 951 -5.00 33.01 -28.25
C SER A 951 -5.50 33.59 -29.57
N ILE A 952 -4.94 34.72 -30.03
CA ILE A 952 -5.32 35.30 -31.32
C ILE A 952 -4.85 34.48 -32.52
N ASN A 953 -3.84 33.62 -32.35
CA ASN A 953 -3.18 32.93 -33.46
C ASN A 953 -4.14 31.99 -34.21
N ASP A 954 -5.07 31.35 -33.49
CA ASP A 954 -6.09 30.47 -34.08
C ASP A 954 -7.53 31.02 -33.97
N PHE A 955 -7.78 32.01 -33.11
CA PHE A 955 -9.05 32.72 -33.01
C PHE A 955 -9.01 34.03 -33.84
N ASP A 956 -8.93 33.92 -35.16
CA ASP A 956 -9.07 35.09 -36.07
C ASP A 956 -10.56 35.48 -36.25
N GLY A 957 -10.81 36.73 -36.66
CA GLY A 957 -12.16 37.25 -36.88
C GLY A 957 -12.28 38.74 -36.61
N GLY A 958 -11.19 39.50 -36.54
CA GLY A 958 -11.24 40.93 -36.14
C GLY A 958 -11.25 41.14 -34.63
N LEU A 959 -10.78 40.14 -33.86
CA LEU A 959 -10.31 40.32 -32.50
C LEU A 959 -9.05 41.20 -32.48
N THR A 960 -8.77 41.84 -31.35
CA THR A 960 -7.58 42.68 -31.16
C THR A 960 -6.77 42.09 -30.02
N ALA A 961 -5.50 41.76 -30.28
CA ALA A 961 -4.62 41.18 -29.28
C ALA A 961 -4.35 42.14 -28.11
N ASP A 962 -3.99 41.55 -26.97
CA ASP A 962 -3.69 42.19 -25.70
C ASP A 962 -4.83 43.10 -25.19
N ASN A 963 -6.08 42.67 -25.40
CA ASN A 963 -7.25 43.45 -25.02
C ASN A 963 -8.46 42.56 -24.67
N THR A 964 -9.36 43.07 -23.82
CA THR A 964 -10.68 42.46 -23.61
C THR A 964 -11.57 42.70 -24.83
N ILE A 965 -12.46 41.75 -25.12
CA ILE A 965 -13.45 41.90 -26.20
C ILE A 965 -14.45 43.04 -25.91
N SER A 966 -15.14 43.53 -26.93
CA SER A 966 -16.22 44.52 -26.77
C SER A 966 -17.60 43.86 -26.60
N GLU A 967 -18.56 44.58 -26.02
CA GLU A 967 -19.92 44.08 -25.74
C GLU A 967 -20.69 43.65 -27.01
N ASP A 968 -20.33 44.13 -28.19
CA ASP A 968 -20.89 43.70 -29.49
C ASP A 968 -20.20 42.47 -30.09
N GLN A 969 -19.17 41.94 -29.42
CA GLN A 969 -18.45 40.73 -29.80
C GLN A 969 -18.90 39.49 -29.00
N ILE A 970 -19.77 39.65 -27.99
CA ILE A 970 -20.32 38.55 -27.20
C ILE A 970 -21.84 38.55 -27.21
N LEU A 971 -22.44 37.39 -27.52
CA LEU A 971 -23.88 37.17 -27.44
C LEU A 971 -24.21 36.35 -26.19
N LEU A 972 -25.00 36.93 -25.27
CA LEU A 972 -25.49 36.26 -24.06
C LEU A 972 -26.99 35.92 -24.21
N GLY A 973 -27.37 34.67 -24.01
CA GLY A 973 -28.78 34.27 -24.12
C GLY A 973 -29.07 32.87 -23.60
N ASN A 974 -30.36 32.53 -23.43
CA ASN A 974 -30.77 31.19 -23.03
C ASN A 974 -31.01 30.34 -24.28
N GLY A 975 -30.28 29.22 -24.41
CA GLY A 975 -30.33 28.31 -25.56
C GLY A 975 -29.75 28.92 -26.84
N THR A 976 -28.85 29.90 -26.71
CA THR A 976 -28.16 30.50 -27.86
C THR A 976 -26.90 29.70 -28.17
N VAL A 977 -26.73 29.32 -29.45
CA VAL A 977 -25.62 28.49 -29.92
C VAL A 977 -25.03 29.00 -31.24
N ALA A 978 -25.46 30.17 -31.70
CA ALA A 978 -25.01 30.78 -32.95
C ALA A 978 -25.14 32.30 -32.89
N ALA A 979 -24.22 33.00 -33.57
CA ALA A 979 -24.26 34.45 -33.69
C ALA A 979 -25.53 34.95 -34.42
N ASN A 980 -25.86 36.21 -34.21
CA ASN A 980 -26.94 36.94 -34.88
C ASN A 980 -26.45 38.20 -35.63
N SER A 981 -25.17 38.57 -35.48
CA SER A 981 -24.57 39.71 -36.18
C SER A 981 -23.09 39.51 -36.46
N ALA A 982 -22.62 40.05 -37.60
CA ALA A 982 -21.26 39.88 -38.11
C ALA A 982 -20.11 40.33 -37.18
N THR A 983 -20.40 40.98 -36.04
CA THR A 983 -19.42 41.38 -35.03
C THR A 983 -19.30 40.40 -33.87
N GLU A 984 -20.33 39.59 -33.61
CA GLU A 984 -20.32 38.60 -32.53
C GLU A 984 -19.31 37.49 -32.85
N ARG A 985 -18.47 37.16 -31.88
CA ARG A 985 -17.44 36.10 -31.96
C ARG A 985 -17.64 35.06 -30.90
N PHE A 986 -18.02 35.48 -29.70
CA PHE A 986 -18.30 34.59 -28.59
C PHE A 986 -19.80 34.49 -28.36
N ILE A 987 -20.31 33.29 -28.11
CA ILE A 987 -21.71 33.04 -27.80
C ILE A 987 -21.75 32.24 -26.50
N TYR A 988 -22.47 32.74 -25.50
CA TYR A 988 -22.56 32.09 -24.20
C TYR A 988 -24.01 31.76 -23.86
N ASP A 989 -24.28 30.46 -23.71
CA ASP A 989 -25.59 29.97 -23.28
C ASP A 989 -25.72 30.05 -21.76
N THR A 990 -26.46 31.05 -21.29
CA THR A 990 -26.74 31.30 -19.87
C THR A 990 -27.52 30.19 -19.15
N ASN A 991 -28.03 29.17 -19.85
CA ASN A 991 -28.71 28.03 -19.23
C ASN A 991 -27.80 26.80 -19.08
N SER A 992 -26.87 26.57 -20.00
CA SER A 992 -25.98 25.40 -19.99
C SER A 992 -24.54 25.73 -19.57
N GLY A 993 -24.14 27.00 -19.62
CA GLY A 993 -22.76 27.43 -19.42
C GLY A 993 -21.85 27.18 -20.62
N ALA A 994 -22.40 26.70 -21.75
CA ALA A 994 -21.63 26.46 -22.96
C ALA A 994 -21.15 27.77 -23.60
N LEU A 995 -19.85 27.85 -23.87
CA LEU A 995 -19.19 28.94 -24.57
C LEU A 995 -18.81 28.47 -25.98
N PHE A 996 -19.21 29.23 -26.99
CA PHE A 996 -18.95 28.96 -28.40
C PHE A 996 -18.16 30.09 -29.03
N PHE A 997 -17.38 29.76 -30.06
CA PHE A 997 -16.71 30.69 -30.95
C PHE A 997 -17.24 30.59 -32.38
N ASP A 998 -17.47 31.75 -33.00
CA ASP A 998 -17.89 31.91 -34.39
C ASP A 998 -16.93 32.85 -35.12
N GLY A 999 -16.07 32.30 -35.99
CA GLY A 999 -15.04 33.06 -36.68
C GLY A 999 -15.55 34.08 -37.70
N ASP A 1000 -16.77 33.92 -38.24
CA ASP A 1000 -17.34 34.84 -39.23
C ASP A 1000 -18.49 35.71 -38.67
N GLY A 1001 -18.98 35.37 -37.47
CA GLY A 1001 -20.06 36.04 -36.76
C GLY A 1001 -21.41 36.02 -37.48
N ASN A 1002 -21.63 35.13 -38.44
CA ASN A 1002 -22.88 35.06 -39.18
C ASN A 1002 -23.42 33.63 -39.20
N GLN A 1003 -24.75 33.50 -39.21
CA GLN A 1003 -25.43 32.20 -39.28
C GLN A 1003 -25.19 31.40 -40.58
N SER A 1004 -24.35 31.89 -41.50
CA SER A 1004 -24.11 31.25 -42.79
C SER A 1004 -22.69 31.50 -43.29
N GLY A 1005 -21.78 30.58 -42.96
CA GLY A 1005 -20.43 30.51 -43.52
C GLY A 1005 -19.49 29.66 -42.67
N PHE A 1006 -19.54 29.85 -41.36
CA PHE A 1006 -18.87 29.07 -40.33
C PHE A 1006 -19.91 28.58 -39.29
N GLU A 1007 -19.79 27.35 -38.82
CA GLU A 1007 -20.64 26.86 -37.71
C GLU A 1007 -19.94 27.22 -36.40
N ALA A 1008 -20.68 27.78 -35.43
CA ALA A 1008 -20.11 28.11 -34.14
C ALA A 1008 -19.62 26.83 -33.44
N VAL A 1009 -18.37 26.83 -32.99
CA VAL A 1009 -17.73 25.68 -32.34
C VAL A 1009 -17.78 25.88 -30.85
N GLN A 1010 -18.21 24.87 -30.10
CA GLN A 1010 -18.14 24.92 -28.64
C GLN A 1010 -16.69 24.79 -28.21
N ILE A 1011 -16.22 25.72 -27.39
CA ILE A 1011 -14.81 25.79 -26.95
C ILE A 1011 -14.64 25.55 -25.45
N ALA A 1012 -15.71 25.72 -24.66
CA ALA A 1012 -15.69 25.42 -23.23
C ALA A 1012 -17.12 25.26 -22.67
N THR A 1013 -17.21 24.74 -21.44
CA THR A 1013 -18.41 24.71 -20.61
C THR A 1013 -18.08 25.22 -19.22
N LEU A 1014 -18.75 26.27 -18.77
CA LEU A 1014 -18.61 26.80 -17.41
C LEU A 1014 -19.70 26.22 -16.51
N SER A 1015 -19.28 25.47 -15.50
CA SER A 1015 -20.18 24.82 -14.53
C SER A 1015 -21.06 25.85 -13.82
N ASN A 1016 -22.33 25.48 -13.60
CA ASN A 1016 -23.36 26.33 -12.97
C ASN A 1016 -23.75 27.59 -13.75
N ALA A 1017 -23.29 27.75 -15.00
CA ALA A 1017 -23.63 28.87 -15.89
C ALA A 1017 -23.47 30.26 -15.21
N PRO A 1018 -22.24 30.64 -14.78
CA PRO A 1018 -21.97 31.94 -14.17
C PRO A 1018 -22.33 33.11 -15.09
N THR A 1019 -22.50 34.31 -14.52
CA THR A 1019 -22.83 35.52 -15.27
C THR A 1019 -21.58 36.12 -15.92
N VAL A 1020 -21.26 35.68 -17.14
CA VAL A 1020 -20.10 36.14 -17.94
C VAL A 1020 -20.40 37.48 -18.63
N SER A 1021 -19.36 38.30 -18.81
CA SER A 1021 -19.39 39.56 -19.56
C SER A 1021 -18.19 39.67 -20.51
N ALA A 1022 -18.19 40.69 -21.37
CA ALA A 1022 -17.06 40.98 -22.27
C ALA A 1022 -15.71 41.18 -21.55
N ASN A 1023 -15.72 41.62 -20.28
CA ASN A 1023 -14.49 41.80 -19.49
C ASN A 1023 -13.86 40.49 -19.02
N ASN A 1024 -14.58 39.37 -19.10
CA ASN A 1024 -14.09 38.07 -18.67
C ASN A 1024 -13.35 37.31 -19.77
N ILE A 1025 -13.29 37.84 -21.01
CA ILE A 1025 -12.58 37.22 -22.14
C ILE A 1025 -11.50 38.21 -22.61
N PHE A 1026 -10.24 37.79 -22.47
CA PHE A 1026 -9.07 38.56 -22.84
C PHE A 1026 -8.34 37.86 -24.00
N ILE A 1027 -8.00 38.63 -25.03
CA ILE A 1027 -7.31 38.10 -26.20
C ILE A 1027 -5.81 38.28 -26.02
N THR A 1028 -5.05 37.19 -26.09
CA THR A 1028 -3.58 37.19 -25.95
C THR A 1028 -2.87 37.03 -27.29
N THR A 1029 -1.62 37.50 -27.36
CA THR A 1029 -0.73 37.30 -28.52
C THR A 1029 -0.14 35.90 -28.57
#